data_AF-A0A3M3MAD0-F1
#
_entry.id   AF-A0A3M3MAD0-F1
#
_cell.length_a   1.000
_cell.length_b   1.000
_cell.length_c   1.000
_cell.angle_alpha   90.00
_cell.angle_beta   90.00
_cell.angle_gamma   90.00
#
_symmetry.space_group_name_H-M   'P 1'
#
loop_
_entity.id
_entity.type
_entity.pdbx_description
1 polymer ?
#
loop_
_entity_poly.entity_id
_entity_poly.type
_entity_poly.pdbx_seq_one_letter_code
_entity_poly.pdbx_strand_id
1 'polypeptide(L)'
;MSTHHQADKTPTPRYKPYKGAAGGWGALISVTQHWLGSDNALKNLRMMLKTNQNGGFDCPGCAWGDSPESGMVKFCENGAKAVNWEATKRRVDPAFFARYSVSSLMEQSDYWLEYQGRLTEPMSYDAETDRYKPISWDNAFALIAKHLKNLPSPNMAEFYTSGRASNEAAYLYQLFVRAYGTNNFPDCSNMCHEASGVALSQSVGVGKGTVTFEDFEHADAIFVLGQNPGTNHPRMLEPLREAVQRGAQVVCVNPLKERGLERFQHPQHPVEMLTNGDRPTNTAYFRPALGGDMALLRGMAKFLLQWEREAQANNAPSVFDHAFLNEHTEGVLEYLAAIDDTSWDAIVEQSGLPLSDIEQSARMYAKGKNVIMCWAMGITQHRHSVPTIQEIANLMLLRGNIGRPGAGLCPVRGHSNVQGDRTMGINERPPVFLLDALEKRFQFKVPRENGHNVVEAIHAMAEGRAKVFIALGGNFAQATPDSHRTAEALSNCDLTVQISTKLNRSHLFHGKDALILPCFGRTDIDIQANGPQAVTVEDSFSMVHASNGQLKPSSKQMRSEPAIIAGIANATLGKAPVDWLWLVEDYNRIRDLIADTIPGFKDFNERVKHPGGFYLGNAAGARRWNTASTRANFKSNALPLTLINEHVSSTGQIPDLIMQSMRSHDQYNTTIYGLDDRYRGVKGQRDVLFVNEADIIRLGFQPGQKADLISIWSDNRERRVKGFTLLPFDIPAGQAAAYYPEVNPLVPLESVGDGSSTPTSKFVAIRLERSAESARIL
;
A
#
# COMPACT_ATOMS: atom_id res chain seq x y z
N MET A 1 -29.64 -25.15 -7.67
CA MET A 1 -28.78 -25.71 -6.61
C MET A 1 -27.45 -26.09 -7.25
N SER A 2 -26.40 -25.27 -7.12
CA SER A 2 -25.10 -25.50 -7.76
C SER A 2 -23.98 -25.11 -6.81
N THR A 3 -23.29 -26.11 -6.25
CA THR A 3 -21.87 -26.10 -5.87
C THR A 3 -21.29 -24.78 -5.28
N HIS A 4 -21.69 -24.41 -4.07
CA HIS A 4 -21.18 -23.23 -3.35
C HIS A 4 -20.25 -23.53 -2.15
N HIS A 5 -19.73 -24.76 -2.02
CA HIS A 5 -19.14 -25.22 -0.76
C HIS A 5 -17.68 -24.83 -0.44
N GLN A 6 -16.96 -24.07 -1.26
CA GLN A 6 -15.53 -23.86 -0.98
C GLN A 6 -15.28 -22.88 0.17
N ALA A 7 -16.01 -21.75 0.22
CA ALA A 7 -15.91 -20.82 1.35
C ALA A 7 -16.59 -21.34 2.62
N ASP A 8 -17.55 -22.26 2.48
CA ASP A 8 -18.25 -22.89 3.60
C ASP A 8 -17.46 -24.05 4.23
N LYS A 9 -16.37 -24.51 3.59
CA LYS A 9 -15.51 -25.58 4.13
C LYS A 9 -14.54 -25.00 5.15
N THR A 10 -14.61 -25.48 6.39
CA THR A 10 -13.54 -25.25 7.38
C THR A 10 -12.32 -26.07 6.98
N PRO A 11 -11.20 -25.45 6.55
CA PRO A 11 -10.01 -26.20 6.19
C PRO A 11 -9.32 -26.75 7.44
N THR A 12 -8.55 -27.82 7.29
CA THR A 12 -7.70 -28.34 8.37
C THR A 12 -6.40 -27.52 8.43
N PRO A 13 -6.14 -26.79 9.54
CA PRO A 13 -4.91 -26.02 9.69
C PRO A 13 -3.67 -26.91 9.66
N ARG A 14 -2.63 -26.49 8.93
CA ARG A 14 -1.33 -27.18 8.93
C ARG A 14 -0.19 -26.17 8.79
N TYR A 15 0.91 -26.47 9.46
CA TYR A 15 2.18 -25.77 9.28
C TYR A 15 3.27 -26.75 8.85
N LYS A 16 3.97 -26.43 7.76
CA LYS A 16 5.19 -27.14 7.34
C LYS A 16 6.09 -26.15 6.62
N PRO A 17 7.30 -25.86 7.13
CA PRO A 17 8.24 -24.96 6.47
C PRO A 17 8.44 -25.32 4.99
N TYR A 18 8.23 -24.34 4.12
CA TYR A 18 8.40 -24.49 2.68
C TYR A 18 9.89 -24.42 2.32
N LYS A 19 10.35 -25.32 1.45
CA LYS A 19 11.78 -25.44 1.08
C LYS A 19 12.07 -25.06 -0.39
N GLY A 20 11.05 -24.77 -1.18
CA GLY A 20 11.23 -24.42 -2.60
C GLY A 20 11.52 -22.93 -2.81
N ALA A 21 11.85 -22.57 -4.04
CA ALA A 21 12.02 -21.18 -4.46
C ALA A 21 10.68 -20.43 -4.57
N ALA A 22 10.77 -19.10 -4.62
CA ALA A 22 9.67 -18.27 -5.10
C ALA A 22 9.47 -18.43 -6.62
N GLY A 23 8.23 -18.25 -7.09
CA GLY A 23 7.90 -18.43 -8.50
C GLY A 23 7.82 -19.90 -8.94
N GLY A 24 8.26 -20.16 -10.17
CA GLY A 24 8.47 -21.50 -10.71
C GLY A 24 7.25 -22.42 -10.82
N TRP A 25 7.50 -23.74 -10.74
CA TRP A 25 6.44 -24.76 -10.76
C TRP A 25 5.40 -24.57 -9.66
N GLY A 26 5.83 -24.15 -8.47
CA GLY A 26 4.91 -23.91 -7.36
C GLY A 26 3.94 -22.75 -7.63
N ALA A 27 4.39 -21.70 -8.34
CA ALA A 27 3.52 -20.62 -8.77
C ALA A 27 2.55 -21.09 -9.86
N LEU A 28 3.03 -21.85 -10.86
CA LEU A 28 2.16 -22.42 -11.91
C LEU A 28 1.08 -23.33 -11.33
N ILE A 29 1.41 -24.22 -10.39
CA ILE A 29 0.45 -25.11 -9.73
C ILE A 29 -0.59 -24.30 -8.96
N SER A 30 -0.18 -23.30 -8.20
CA SER A 30 -1.08 -22.45 -7.42
C SER A 30 -2.04 -21.65 -8.32
N VAL A 31 -1.52 -21.05 -9.39
CA VAL A 31 -2.34 -20.38 -10.41
C VAL A 31 -3.32 -21.37 -11.04
N THR A 32 -2.86 -22.57 -11.40
CA THR A 32 -3.70 -23.62 -12.01
C THR A 32 -4.79 -24.12 -11.05
N GLN A 33 -4.51 -24.25 -9.76
CA GLN A 33 -5.51 -24.63 -8.76
C GLN A 33 -6.61 -23.57 -8.62
N HIS A 34 -6.23 -22.28 -8.60
CA HIS A 34 -7.20 -21.18 -8.61
C HIS A 34 -8.01 -21.12 -9.92
N TRP A 35 -7.42 -21.57 -11.04
CA TRP A 35 -8.10 -21.64 -12.34
C TRP A 35 -9.07 -22.82 -12.46
N LEU A 36 -8.67 -24.01 -12.01
CA LEU A 36 -9.52 -25.21 -12.02
C LEU A 36 -10.73 -25.04 -11.08
N GLY A 37 -10.62 -24.23 -10.03
CA GLY A 37 -11.74 -23.82 -9.18
C GLY A 37 -12.63 -22.73 -9.78
N SER A 38 -12.32 -22.21 -10.98
CA SER A 38 -13.05 -21.12 -11.63
C SER A 38 -13.86 -21.65 -12.81
N ASP A 39 -15.17 -21.37 -12.84
CA ASP A 39 -16.13 -21.85 -13.85
C ASP A 39 -15.89 -21.32 -15.29
N ASN A 40 -14.73 -20.71 -15.59
CA ASN A 40 -14.43 -19.96 -16.82
C ASN A 40 -12.93 -19.96 -17.26
N ALA A 41 -12.18 -21.02 -16.97
CA ALA A 41 -10.72 -21.09 -17.19
C ALA A 41 -10.22 -20.58 -18.57
N LEU A 42 -10.89 -20.93 -19.67
CA LEU A 42 -10.46 -20.59 -21.04
C LEU A 42 -10.60 -19.08 -21.36
N LYS A 43 -11.63 -18.42 -20.83
CA LYS A 43 -11.84 -16.98 -20.97
C LYS A 43 -10.82 -16.22 -20.13
N ASN A 44 -10.54 -16.70 -18.93
CA ASN A 44 -9.57 -16.11 -18.01
C ASN A 44 -8.15 -16.17 -18.61
N LEU A 45 -7.77 -17.26 -19.28
CA LEU A 45 -6.47 -17.36 -19.95
C LEU A 45 -6.26 -16.30 -21.04
N ARG A 46 -7.25 -16.10 -21.93
CA ARG A 46 -7.17 -15.06 -22.99
C ARG A 46 -7.06 -13.65 -22.40
N MET A 47 -7.74 -13.39 -21.28
CA MET A 47 -7.63 -12.12 -20.58
C MET A 47 -6.26 -11.89 -19.96
N MET A 48 -5.64 -12.94 -19.43
CA MET A 48 -4.33 -12.81 -18.80
C MET A 48 -3.26 -12.37 -19.79
N LEU A 49 -3.37 -12.82 -21.05
CA LEU A 49 -2.53 -12.33 -22.16
C LEU A 49 -2.78 -10.85 -22.53
N LYS A 50 -3.82 -10.22 -22.00
CA LYS A 50 -4.13 -8.78 -22.15
C LYS A 50 -3.79 -7.95 -20.91
N THR A 51 -3.28 -8.57 -19.83
CA THR A 51 -2.90 -7.86 -18.61
C THR A 51 -1.55 -7.17 -18.77
N ASN A 52 -1.46 -5.89 -18.43
CA ASN A 52 -0.25 -5.06 -18.52
C ASN A 52 0.31 -4.99 -19.96
N GLN A 53 -0.57 -5.02 -20.95
CA GLN A 53 -0.23 -4.94 -22.37
C GLN A 53 -0.82 -3.67 -22.97
N ASN A 54 -0.18 -3.14 -24.01
CA ASN A 54 -0.73 -2.02 -24.76
C ASN A 54 -2.11 -2.37 -25.35
N GLY A 55 -3.10 -1.48 -25.17
CA GLY A 55 -4.51 -1.73 -25.53
C GLY A 55 -5.21 -2.80 -24.68
N GLY A 56 -4.53 -3.35 -23.67
CA GLY A 56 -5.08 -4.21 -22.63
C GLY A 56 -5.47 -3.42 -21.39
N PHE A 57 -5.57 -4.10 -20.25
CA PHE A 57 -5.86 -3.47 -18.95
C PHE A 57 -4.65 -3.57 -18.01
N ASP A 58 -4.49 -2.57 -17.16
CA ASP A 58 -3.48 -2.58 -16.10
C ASP A 58 -3.98 -3.36 -14.87
N CYS A 59 -3.10 -4.15 -14.27
CA CYS A 59 -3.44 -5.04 -13.16
C CYS A 59 -3.89 -4.25 -11.91
N PRO A 60 -5.07 -4.54 -11.31
CA PRO A 60 -5.56 -3.95 -10.05
C PRO A 60 -4.70 -4.24 -8.82
N GLY A 61 -3.63 -5.01 -8.98
CA GLY A 61 -2.65 -5.35 -7.96
C GLY A 61 -1.72 -4.18 -7.65
N CYS A 62 -0.42 -4.35 -7.92
CA CYS A 62 0.65 -3.48 -7.43
C CYS A 62 1.06 -2.39 -8.42
N ALA A 63 1.62 -1.27 -7.93
CA ALA A 63 2.16 -0.16 -8.74
C ALA A 63 3.58 -0.40 -9.28
N TRP A 64 4.05 -1.64 -9.33
CA TRP A 64 5.32 -1.92 -10.02
C TRP A 64 5.14 -1.68 -11.51
N GLY A 65 6.07 -0.99 -12.17
CA GLY A 65 5.96 -0.69 -13.60
C GLY A 65 6.16 -1.87 -14.53
N ASP A 66 5.90 -1.62 -15.80
CA ASP A 66 6.06 -2.60 -16.88
C ASP A 66 7.44 -2.45 -17.55
N SER A 67 8.09 -3.58 -17.84
CA SER A 67 9.27 -3.56 -18.72
C SER A 67 8.88 -3.01 -20.11
N PRO A 68 9.73 -2.19 -20.75
CA PRO A 68 9.52 -1.69 -22.10
C PRO A 68 9.42 -2.80 -23.15
N GLU A 69 10.00 -3.98 -22.89
CA GLU A 69 10.07 -5.07 -23.87
C GLU A 69 8.69 -5.69 -24.16
N SER A 70 8.47 -6.15 -25.40
CA SER A 70 7.21 -6.73 -25.88
C SER A 70 7.05 -8.22 -25.50
N GLY A 71 7.27 -8.57 -24.23
CA GLY A 71 7.04 -9.92 -23.71
C GLY A 71 5.55 -10.30 -23.68
N MET A 72 5.22 -11.56 -23.99
CA MET A 72 3.82 -12.03 -24.04
C MET A 72 3.14 -12.16 -22.67
N VAL A 73 3.90 -12.27 -21.57
CA VAL A 73 3.38 -12.50 -20.21
C VAL A 73 3.95 -11.45 -19.27
N LYS A 74 3.13 -10.47 -18.86
CA LYS A 74 3.51 -9.35 -17.98
C LYS A 74 2.78 -9.35 -16.63
N PHE A 75 2.23 -10.49 -16.21
CA PHE A 75 1.53 -10.65 -14.94
C PHE A 75 2.26 -11.64 -14.00
N CYS A 76 2.15 -11.42 -12.70
CA CYS A 76 2.66 -12.33 -11.67
C CYS A 76 1.53 -13.26 -11.14
N GLU A 77 1.89 -14.23 -10.31
CA GLU A 77 0.93 -15.15 -9.67
C GLU A 77 -0.20 -14.38 -8.94
N ASN A 78 0.13 -13.37 -8.14
CA ASN A 78 -0.87 -12.58 -7.42
C ASN A 78 -1.71 -11.69 -8.35
N GLY A 79 -1.13 -11.21 -9.45
CA GLY A 79 -1.89 -10.54 -10.52
C GLY A 79 -2.89 -11.48 -11.19
N ALA A 80 -2.50 -12.73 -11.44
CA ALA A 80 -3.40 -13.73 -11.99
C ALA A 80 -4.57 -14.07 -11.04
N LYS A 81 -4.29 -14.18 -9.74
CA LYS A 81 -5.32 -14.35 -8.71
C LYS A 81 -6.27 -13.15 -8.68
N ALA A 82 -5.75 -11.92 -8.71
CA ALA A 82 -6.56 -10.70 -8.73
C ALA A 82 -7.53 -10.65 -9.92
N VAL A 83 -7.04 -10.93 -11.13
CA VAL A 83 -7.89 -10.94 -12.33
C VAL A 83 -8.91 -12.06 -12.28
N ASN A 84 -8.54 -13.26 -11.83
CA ASN A 84 -9.48 -14.37 -11.65
C ASN A 84 -10.57 -14.04 -10.61
N TRP A 85 -10.21 -13.29 -9.56
CA TRP A 85 -11.12 -12.86 -8.50
C TRP A 85 -12.18 -11.87 -8.99
N GLU A 86 -11.82 -11.02 -9.97
CA GLU A 86 -12.73 -10.10 -10.65
C GLU A 86 -13.52 -10.76 -11.78
N ALA A 87 -12.91 -11.66 -12.57
CA ALA A 87 -13.51 -12.35 -13.72
C ALA A 87 -14.50 -13.48 -13.35
N THR A 88 -14.99 -13.50 -12.11
CA THR A 88 -15.91 -14.51 -11.58
C THR A 88 -17.31 -14.43 -12.22
N LYS A 89 -18.01 -15.57 -12.29
CA LYS A 89 -19.45 -15.59 -12.66
C LYS A 89 -20.36 -15.25 -11.48
N ARG A 90 -19.84 -15.28 -10.26
CA ARG A 90 -20.64 -15.09 -9.04
C ARG A 90 -21.04 -13.64 -8.87
N ARG A 91 -22.22 -13.45 -8.29
CA ARG A 91 -22.90 -12.17 -8.20
C ARG A 91 -23.51 -12.02 -6.83
N VAL A 92 -23.40 -10.81 -6.30
CA VAL A 92 -24.08 -10.33 -5.12
C VAL A 92 -25.18 -9.40 -5.64
N ASP A 93 -26.36 -9.97 -5.83
CA ASP A 93 -27.53 -9.35 -6.46
C ASP A 93 -28.65 -9.09 -5.43
N PRO A 94 -29.82 -8.55 -5.82
CA PRO A 94 -30.92 -8.32 -4.89
C PRO A 94 -31.41 -9.56 -4.18
N ALA A 95 -31.40 -10.71 -4.86
CA ALA A 95 -31.84 -11.96 -4.28
C ALA A 95 -30.88 -12.44 -3.19
N PHE A 96 -29.58 -12.14 -3.33
CA PHE A 96 -28.59 -12.34 -2.26
C PHE A 96 -28.92 -11.48 -1.03
N PHE A 97 -29.13 -10.17 -1.20
CA PHE A 97 -29.41 -9.28 -0.07
C PHE A 97 -30.81 -9.49 0.55
N ALA A 98 -31.77 -9.98 -0.22
CA ALA A 98 -33.05 -10.44 0.32
C ALA A 98 -32.90 -11.69 1.20
N ARG A 99 -31.88 -12.52 0.96
CA ARG A 99 -31.61 -13.75 1.73
C ARG A 99 -30.88 -13.48 3.04
N TYR A 100 -29.86 -12.62 3.03
CA TYR A 100 -29.01 -12.37 4.21
C TYR A 100 -29.29 -11.03 4.86
N SER A 101 -29.46 -11.02 6.19
CA SER A 101 -29.45 -9.78 6.96
C SER A 101 -28.02 -9.31 7.16
N VAL A 102 -27.81 -8.02 7.44
CA VAL A 102 -26.47 -7.49 7.73
C VAL A 102 -25.89 -8.19 8.96
N SER A 103 -26.68 -8.43 10.01
CA SER A 103 -26.24 -9.19 11.18
C SER A 103 -25.73 -10.60 10.82
N SER A 104 -26.43 -11.31 9.92
CA SER A 104 -25.97 -12.64 9.48
C SER A 104 -24.69 -12.60 8.63
N LEU A 105 -24.49 -11.52 7.87
CA LEU A 105 -23.26 -11.31 7.11
C LEU A 105 -22.08 -10.96 8.02
N MET A 106 -22.31 -10.29 9.16
CA MET A 106 -21.26 -9.96 10.12
C MET A 106 -20.58 -11.21 10.70
N GLU A 107 -21.30 -12.32 10.85
CA GLU A 107 -20.76 -13.60 11.33
C GLU A 107 -19.83 -14.28 10.32
N GLN A 108 -19.87 -13.88 9.05
CA GLN A 108 -19.08 -14.49 7.99
C GLN A 108 -17.66 -13.93 7.97
N SER A 109 -16.69 -14.72 7.51
CA SER A 109 -15.30 -14.27 7.33
C SER A 109 -15.15 -13.30 6.16
N ASP A 110 -14.10 -12.48 6.16
CA ASP A 110 -13.80 -11.58 5.03
C ASP A 110 -13.59 -12.34 3.71
N TYR A 111 -12.95 -13.52 3.82
CA TYR A 111 -12.81 -14.44 2.71
C TYR A 111 -14.18 -14.83 2.13
N TRP A 112 -15.11 -15.23 2.99
CA TRP A 112 -16.46 -15.63 2.57
C TRP A 112 -17.22 -14.48 1.92
N LEU A 113 -17.17 -13.27 2.49
CA LEU A 113 -17.87 -12.09 1.98
C LEU A 113 -17.42 -11.76 0.55
N GLU A 114 -16.12 -11.68 0.31
CA GLU A 114 -15.60 -11.40 -1.02
C GLU A 114 -15.82 -12.56 -2.02
N TYR A 115 -15.85 -13.80 -1.53
CA TYR A 115 -16.03 -14.98 -2.38
C TYR A 115 -17.43 -15.04 -3.04
N GLN A 116 -18.41 -14.28 -2.53
CA GLN A 116 -19.78 -14.22 -3.07
C GLN A 116 -19.88 -13.55 -4.45
N GLY A 117 -18.86 -12.79 -4.87
CA GLY A 117 -18.73 -12.30 -6.25
C GLY A 117 -18.93 -10.79 -6.43
N ARG A 118 -19.30 -10.39 -7.65
CA ARG A 118 -19.42 -8.97 -8.04
C ARG A 118 -20.75 -8.38 -7.58
N LEU A 119 -20.73 -7.16 -7.05
CA LEU A 119 -21.94 -6.37 -6.79
C LEU A 119 -22.58 -5.96 -8.13
N THR A 120 -23.92 -6.06 -8.24
CA THR A 120 -24.59 -5.92 -9.55
C THR A 120 -25.53 -4.73 -9.70
N GLU A 121 -26.09 -4.20 -8.63
CA GLU A 121 -26.99 -3.04 -8.65
C GLU A 121 -26.92 -2.22 -7.36
N PRO A 122 -27.31 -0.93 -7.37
CA PRO A 122 -27.27 -0.10 -6.18
C PRO A 122 -28.21 -0.60 -5.08
N MET A 123 -27.72 -0.60 -3.85
CA MET A 123 -28.46 -1.06 -2.68
C MET A 123 -28.50 0.01 -1.60
N SER A 124 -29.59 0.07 -0.85
CA SER A 124 -29.78 0.93 0.32
C SER A 124 -30.12 0.08 1.55
N TYR A 125 -29.50 0.35 2.69
CA TYR A 125 -29.80 -0.36 3.93
C TYR A 125 -31.17 0.03 4.48
N ASP A 126 -31.92 -0.95 4.96
CA ASP A 126 -33.19 -0.79 5.64
C ASP A 126 -33.13 -1.36 7.05
N ALA A 127 -33.16 -0.47 8.04
CA ALA A 127 -33.03 -0.81 9.45
C ALA A 127 -34.21 -1.65 9.99
N GLU A 128 -35.41 -1.50 9.44
CA GLU A 128 -36.58 -2.29 9.88
C GLU A 128 -36.41 -3.78 9.57
N THR A 129 -35.73 -4.11 8.46
CA THR A 129 -35.55 -5.50 8.04
C THR A 129 -34.13 -6.03 8.23
N ASP A 130 -33.21 -5.17 8.70
CA ASP A 130 -31.77 -5.44 8.79
C ASP A 130 -31.17 -5.91 7.46
N ARG A 131 -31.61 -5.33 6.33
CA ARG A 131 -31.26 -5.81 4.98
C ARG A 131 -31.01 -4.68 4.01
N TYR A 132 -30.19 -4.97 3.01
CA TYR A 132 -30.03 -4.11 1.85
C TYR A 132 -31.16 -4.35 0.84
N LYS A 133 -31.82 -3.28 0.40
CA LYS A 133 -32.88 -3.27 -0.61
C LYS A 133 -32.43 -2.52 -1.87
N PRO A 134 -32.86 -2.95 -3.07
CA PRO A 134 -32.53 -2.25 -4.31
C PRO A 134 -32.96 -0.79 -4.29
N ILE A 135 -32.14 0.10 -4.84
CA ILE A 135 -32.44 1.51 -5.03
C ILE A 135 -32.07 1.92 -6.47
N SER A 136 -32.83 2.84 -7.07
CA SER A 136 -32.46 3.40 -8.37
C SER A 136 -31.23 4.32 -8.25
N TRP A 137 -30.47 4.48 -9.33
CA TRP A 137 -29.34 5.41 -9.34
C TRP A 137 -29.77 6.85 -9.00
N ASP A 138 -30.88 7.32 -9.58
CA ASP A 138 -31.38 8.68 -9.33
C ASP A 138 -31.75 8.87 -7.85
N ASN A 139 -32.40 7.88 -7.22
CA ASN A 139 -32.73 7.94 -5.80
C ASN A 139 -31.48 7.84 -4.91
N ALA A 140 -30.49 7.03 -5.29
CA ALA A 140 -29.22 6.96 -4.57
C ALA A 140 -28.47 8.30 -4.62
N PHE A 141 -28.36 8.92 -5.80
CA PHE A 141 -27.74 10.24 -5.94
C PHE A 141 -28.52 11.33 -5.19
N ALA A 142 -29.86 11.30 -5.25
CA ALA A 142 -30.70 12.22 -4.50
C ALA A 142 -30.53 12.07 -2.98
N LEU A 143 -30.40 10.84 -2.47
CA LEU A 143 -30.16 10.57 -1.05
C LEU A 143 -28.81 11.14 -0.60
N ILE A 144 -27.75 10.91 -1.37
CA ILE A 144 -26.41 11.44 -1.08
C ILE A 144 -26.45 12.97 -1.08
N ALA A 145 -27.02 13.57 -2.13
CA ALA A 145 -27.13 15.03 -2.25
C ALA A 145 -27.95 15.64 -1.11
N LYS A 146 -29.03 14.98 -0.67
CA LYS A 146 -29.84 15.41 0.48
C LYS A 146 -28.99 15.48 1.75
N HIS A 147 -28.24 14.43 2.06
CA HIS A 147 -27.36 14.41 3.24
C HIS A 147 -26.29 15.48 3.16
N LEU A 148 -25.56 15.57 2.04
CA LEU A 148 -24.51 16.58 1.85
C LEU A 148 -25.02 18.03 1.93
N LYS A 149 -26.19 18.33 1.35
CA LYS A 149 -26.78 19.68 1.39
C LYS A 149 -27.30 20.08 2.77
N ASN A 150 -27.65 19.10 3.60
CA ASN A 150 -28.19 19.33 4.95
C ASN A 150 -27.09 19.45 6.02
N LEU A 151 -25.82 19.21 5.68
CA LEU A 151 -24.73 19.37 6.64
C LEU A 151 -24.54 20.84 7.02
N PRO A 152 -24.35 21.16 8.31
CA PRO A 152 -24.02 22.52 8.75
C PRO A 152 -22.71 23.07 8.17
N SER A 153 -21.79 22.18 7.81
CA SER A 153 -20.51 22.51 7.19
C SER A 153 -20.05 21.37 6.27
N PRO A 154 -19.46 21.68 5.08
CA PRO A 154 -18.84 20.67 4.23
C PRO A 154 -17.77 19.82 4.92
N ASN A 155 -17.10 20.36 5.95
CA ASN A 155 -16.07 19.67 6.73
C ASN A 155 -16.64 18.58 7.66
N MET A 156 -17.97 18.40 7.68
CA MET A 156 -18.64 17.27 8.35
C MET A 156 -18.81 16.05 7.42
N ALA A 157 -18.21 16.07 6.23
CA ALA A 157 -18.15 14.94 5.31
C ALA A 157 -16.71 14.49 5.08
N GLU A 158 -16.51 13.17 5.00
CA GLU A 158 -15.24 12.51 4.72
C GLU A 158 -15.29 11.80 3.37
N PHE A 159 -14.33 12.09 2.49
CA PHE A 159 -14.29 11.57 1.13
C PHE A 159 -13.08 10.65 0.95
N TYR A 160 -13.23 9.40 1.37
CA TYR A 160 -12.15 8.40 1.34
C TYR A 160 -11.85 7.92 -0.07
N THR A 161 -10.56 7.74 -0.38
CA THR A 161 -10.10 7.19 -1.65
C THR A 161 -9.19 5.98 -1.43
N SER A 162 -9.43 4.90 -2.20
CA SER A 162 -8.50 3.78 -2.32
C SER A 162 -7.53 4.00 -3.49
N GLY A 163 -6.29 3.53 -3.34
CA GLY A 163 -5.21 3.65 -4.33
C GLY A 163 -5.42 2.93 -5.67
N ARG A 164 -6.65 2.47 -5.94
CA ARG A 164 -7.05 1.77 -7.18
C ARG A 164 -7.89 2.63 -8.10
N ALA A 165 -8.41 3.76 -7.62
CA ALA A 165 -9.18 4.70 -8.43
C ALA A 165 -8.35 5.09 -9.66
N SER A 166 -9.00 5.30 -10.81
CA SER A 166 -8.27 5.80 -11.98
C SER A 166 -7.95 7.29 -11.84
N ASN A 167 -7.02 7.78 -12.67
CA ASN A 167 -6.70 9.20 -12.69
C ASN A 167 -7.93 10.07 -13.01
N GLU A 168 -8.77 9.66 -13.96
CA GLU A 168 -10.00 10.39 -14.31
C GLU A 168 -11.00 10.39 -13.15
N ALA A 169 -11.17 9.26 -12.45
CA ALA A 169 -12.03 9.19 -11.28
C ALA A 169 -11.50 10.05 -10.13
N ALA A 170 -10.21 9.92 -9.80
CA ALA A 170 -9.54 10.70 -8.75
C ALA A 170 -9.62 12.22 -9.02
N TYR A 171 -9.40 12.64 -10.27
CA TYR A 171 -9.49 14.05 -10.64
C TYR A 171 -10.92 14.61 -10.50
N LEU A 172 -11.94 13.87 -10.98
CA LEU A 172 -13.33 14.26 -10.80
C LEU A 172 -13.72 14.29 -9.32
N TYR A 173 -13.27 13.31 -8.54
CA TYR A 173 -13.57 13.21 -7.12
C TYR A 173 -13.01 14.41 -6.37
N GLN A 174 -11.74 14.76 -6.60
CA GLN A 174 -11.17 15.92 -5.91
C GLN A 174 -11.81 17.24 -6.32
N LEU A 175 -12.16 17.38 -7.61
CA LEU A 175 -12.79 18.59 -8.12
C LEU A 175 -14.18 18.76 -7.50
N PHE A 176 -14.97 17.68 -7.46
CA PHE A 176 -16.28 17.65 -6.82
C PHE A 176 -16.19 18.03 -5.34
N VAL A 177 -15.32 17.37 -4.58
CA VAL A 177 -15.23 17.56 -3.13
C VAL A 177 -14.74 18.97 -2.77
N ARG A 178 -13.79 19.52 -3.52
CA ARG A 178 -13.35 20.91 -3.32
C ARG A 178 -14.40 21.92 -3.74
N ALA A 179 -15.16 21.66 -4.80
CA ALA A 179 -16.30 22.48 -5.18
C ALA A 179 -17.46 22.39 -4.18
N TYR A 180 -17.62 21.25 -3.50
CA TYR A 180 -18.52 21.08 -2.37
C TYR A 180 -18.06 21.87 -1.13
N GLY A 181 -16.75 22.07 -0.96
CA GLY A 181 -16.18 23.05 -0.05
C GLY A 181 -15.28 22.49 1.05
N THR A 182 -14.72 21.29 0.89
CA THR A 182 -13.80 20.69 1.87
C THR A 182 -12.54 20.11 1.23
N ASN A 183 -11.50 19.90 2.05
CA ASN A 183 -10.29 19.16 1.71
C ASN A 183 -10.19 17.83 2.47
N ASN A 184 -11.28 17.33 3.05
CA ASN A 184 -11.30 16.04 3.75
C ASN A 184 -11.13 14.87 2.78
N PHE A 185 -9.88 14.48 2.56
CA PHE A 185 -9.47 13.37 1.70
C PHE A 185 -8.65 12.33 2.47
N PRO A 186 -9.26 11.61 3.43
CA PRO A 186 -8.59 10.46 4.00
C PRO A 186 -8.23 9.48 2.87
N ASP A 187 -6.96 9.13 2.73
CA ASP A 187 -6.47 8.34 1.60
C ASP A 187 -5.66 7.13 2.08
N CYS A 188 -5.68 6.06 1.28
CA CYS A 188 -4.92 4.86 1.57
C CYS A 188 -3.41 5.09 1.73
N SER A 189 -2.84 6.14 1.13
CA SER A 189 -1.43 6.46 1.30
C SER A 189 -1.11 7.01 2.69
N ASN A 190 -2.07 7.61 3.40
CA ASN A 190 -1.93 7.96 4.82
C ASN A 190 -1.52 6.74 5.65
N MET A 191 -2.03 5.56 5.27
CA MET A 191 -1.72 4.28 5.93
C MET A 191 -0.47 3.57 5.39
N CYS A 192 0.13 4.05 4.29
CA CYS A 192 1.21 3.35 3.61
C CYS A 192 2.48 4.21 3.46
N HIS A 193 2.52 5.14 2.50
CA HIS A 193 3.74 5.84 2.11
C HIS A 193 3.70 7.36 2.37
N GLU A 194 2.80 7.84 3.24
CA GLU A 194 2.78 9.25 3.63
C GLU A 194 4.14 9.72 4.15
N ALA A 195 4.77 8.91 5.01
CA ALA A 195 6.13 9.16 5.49
C ALA A 195 7.16 9.33 4.36
N SER A 196 7.03 8.57 3.26
CA SER A 196 7.90 8.74 2.09
C SER A 196 7.64 10.06 1.37
N GLY A 197 6.36 10.46 1.22
CA GLY A 197 5.99 11.73 0.62
C GLY A 197 6.55 12.92 1.40
N VAL A 198 6.35 12.92 2.72
CA VAL A 198 6.84 13.96 3.63
C VAL A 198 8.37 14.04 3.62
N ALA A 199 9.05 12.91 3.86
CA ALA A 199 10.51 12.87 3.94
C ALA A 199 11.18 13.33 2.64
N LEU A 200 10.77 12.77 1.50
CA LEU A 200 11.41 13.05 0.22
C LEU A 200 11.11 14.46 -0.30
N SER A 201 9.90 15.00 -0.04
CA SER A 201 9.60 16.39 -0.39
C SER A 201 10.49 17.36 0.39
N GLN A 202 10.78 17.08 1.66
CA GLN A 202 11.65 17.92 2.49
C GLN A 202 13.15 17.76 2.15
N SER A 203 13.58 16.56 1.75
CA SER A 203 14.99 16.26 1.44
C SER A 203 15.38 16.57 -0.01
N VAL A 204 14.56 16.18 -1.00
CA VAL A 204 14.92 16.29 -2.43
C VAL A 204 13.87 17.03 -3.27
N GLY A 205 12.81 17.54 -2.66
CA GLY A 205 11.79 18.36 -3.34
C GLY A 205 10.77 17.56 -4.16
N VAL A 206 10.83 16.22 -4.11
CA VAL A 206 9.92 15.34 -4.86
C VAL A 206 9.46 14.20 -3.96
N GLY A 207 8.14 14.08 -3.72
CA GLY A 207 7.55 13.01 -2.90
C GLY A 207 7.43 11.63 -3.57
N LYS A 208 8.14 11.40 -4.67
CA LYS A 208 8.08 10.21 -5.55
C LYS A 208 9.46 9.57 -5.71
N GLY A 209 9.50 8.34 -6.23
CA GLY A 209 10.76 7.68 -6.56
C GLY A 209 11.52 8.40 -7.67
N THR A 210 12.85 8.40 -7.59
CA THR A 210 13.74 9.12 -8.51
C THR A 210 14.40 8.21 -9.55
N VAL A 211 14.04 6.92 -9.56
CA VAL A 211 14.55 5.91 -10.49
C VAL A 211 13.50 5.58 -11.54
N THR A 212 13.96 5.11 -12.69
CA THR A 212 13.16 4.45 -13.72
C THR A 212 13.35 2.93 -13.64
N PHE A 213 12.61 2.18 -14.47
CA PHE A 213 12.82 0.73 -14.57
C PHE A 213 14.22 0.39 -15.12
N GLU A 214 14.69 1.14 -16.12
CA GLU A 214 15.99 0.98 -16.78
C GLU A 214 17.17 1.14 -15.80
N ASP A 215 17.02 1.95 -14.75
CA ASP A 215 18.07 2.10 -13.74
C ASP A 215 18.46 0.77 -13.07
N PHE A 216 17.55 -0.21 -12.96
CA PHE A 216 17.89 -1.52 -12.40
C PHE A 216 18.90 -2.29 -13.26
N GLU A 217 18.97 -2.01 -14.57
CA GLU A 217 19.95 -2.62 -15.48
C GLU A 217 21.36 -2.02 -15.30
N HIS A 218 21.43 -0.79 -14.79
CA HIS A 218 22.69 -0.06 -14.61
C HIS A 218 23.21 -0.05 -13.17
N ALA A 219 22.38 -0.42 -12.19
CA ALA A 219 22.78 -0.45 -10.79
C ALA A 219 23.86 -1.51 -10.52
N ASP A 220 24.86 -1.14 -9.71
CA ASP A 220 25.90 -2.05 -9.21
C ASP A 220 25.74 -2.38 -7.72
N ALA A 221 24.86 -1.67 -7.02
CA ALA A 221 24.30 -2.09 -5.74
C ALA A 221 22.81 -1.72 -5.60
N ILE A 222 21.99 -2.64 -5.11
CA ILE A 222 20.57 -2.43 -4.82
C ILE A 222 20.30 -2.85 -3.37
N PHE A 223 19.86 -1.91 -2.55
CA PHE A 223 19.46 -2.14 -1.17
C PHE A 223 17.94 -2.29 -1.11
N VAL A 224 17.45 -3.38 -0.53
CA VAL A 224 16.02 -3.68 -0.38
C VAL A 224 15.67 -3.67 1.11
N LEU A 225 15.09 -2.56 1.56
CA LEU A 225 14.85 -2.24 2.98
C LEU A 225 13.38 -2.44 3.35
N GLY A 226 13.09 -3.27 4.35
CA GLY A 226 11.74 -3.43 4.91
C GLY A 226 10.68 -3.85 3.87
N GLN A 227 11.05 -4.68 2.91
CA GLN A 227 10.19 -5.10 1.79
C GLN A 227 10.19 -6.62 1.60
N ASN A 228 9.07 -7.15 1.10
CA ASN A 228 8.95 -8.52 0.63
C ASN A 228 8.44 -8.56 -0.82
N PRO A 229 9.34 -8.43 -1.83
CA PRO A 229 8.93 -8.45 -3.23
C PRO A 229 8.24 -9.76 -3.63
N GLY A 230 8.62 -10.90 -3.05
CA GLY A 230 8.03 -12.20 -3.43
C GLY A 230 6.52 -12.30 -3.24
N THR A 231 5.98 -11.59 -2.26
CA THR A 231 4.53 -11.54 -2.00
C THR A 231 3.89 -10.25 -2.53
N ASN A 232 4.57 -9.11 -2.38
CA ASN A 232 3.96 -7.79 -2.60
C ASN A 232 4.21 -7.25 -4.02
N HIS A 233 5.39 -7.50 -4.57
CA HIS A 233 5.83 -6.99 -5.88
C HIS A 233 6.59 -8.07 -6.66
N PRO A 234 5.99 -9.23 -6.99
CA PRO A 234 6.78 -10.37 -7.48
C PRO A 234 7.53 -10.10 -8.79
N ARG A 235 7.09 -9.09 -9.56
CA ARG A 235 7.76 -8.63 -10.78
C ARG A 235 9.10 -7.95 -10.54
N MET A 236 9.38 -7.49 -9.32
CA MET A 236 10.70 -6.97 -8.93
C MET A 236 11.74 -8.09 -8.75
N LEU A 237 11.32 -9.36 -8.58
CA LEU A 237 12.27 -10.46 -8.39
C LEU A 237 13.18 -10.69 -9.61
N GLU A 238 12.66 -10.42 -10.81
CA GLU A 238 13.41 -10.56 -12.06
C GLU A 238 14.58 -9.58 -12.16
N PRO A 239 14.39 -8.25 -12.04
CA PRO A 239 15.51 -7.30 -12.07
C PRO A 239 16.51 -7.51 -10.90
N LEU A 240 16.04 -7.96 -9.73
CA LEU A 240 16.97 -8.31 -8.63
C LEU A 240 17.84 -9.52 -8.98
N ARG A 241 17.25 -10.58 -9.56
CA ARG A 241 17.99 -11.77 -10.03
C ARG A 241 19.00 -11.39 -11.11
N GLU A 242 18.61 -10.55 -12.06
CA GLU A 242 19.47 -10.09 -13.16
C GLU A 242 20.64 -9.25 -12.66
N ALA A 243 20.40 -8.38 -11.67
CA ALA A 243 21.45 -7.63 -11.00
C ALA A 243 22.50 -8.57 -10.35
N VAL A 244 22.06 -9.58 -9.60
CA VAL A 244 22.98 -10.58 -9.02
C VAL A 244 23.75 -11.33 -10.10
N GLN A 245 23.09 -11.74 -11.19
CA GLN A 245 23.73 -12.43 -12.31
C GLN A 245 24.78 -11.56 -13.02
N ARG A 246 24.53 -10.24 -13.11
CA ARG A 246 25.48 -9.25 -13.63
C ARG A 246 26.67 -9.00 -12.68
N GLY A 247 26.60 -9.48 -11.44
CA GLY A 247 27.61 -9.28 -10.40
C GLY A 247 27.39 -8.04 -9.54
N ALA A 248 26.23 -7.37 -9.67
CA ALA A 248 25.82 -6.31 -8.76
C ALA A 248 25.54 -6.86 -7.36
N GLN A 249 25.71 -6.01 -6.35
CA GLN A 249 25.32 -6.35 -4.99
C GLN A 249 23.81 -6.17 -4.82
N VAL A 250 23.13 -7.14 -4.22
CA VAL A 250 21.74 -6.99 -3.79
C VAL A 250 21.68 -7.26 -2.30
N VAL A 251 21.48 -6.21 -1.52
CA VAL A 251 21.54 -6.25 -0.05
C VAL A 251 20.13 -6.19 0.50
N CYS A 252 19.69 -7.24 1.17
CA CYS A 252 18.38 -7.29 1.81
C CYS A 252 18.49 -6.89 3.29
N VAL A 253 17.63 -5.99 3.73
CA VAL A 253 17.49 -5.58 5.13
C VAL A 253 16.05 -5.83 5.55
N ASN A 254 15.82 -6.92 6.27
CA ASN A 254 14.49 -7.34 6.69
C ASN A 254 14.60 -8.28 7.91
N PRO A 255 13.79 -8.14 8.96
CA PRO A 255 13.83 -9.07 10.09
C PRO A 255 13.54 -10.53 9.69
N LEU A 256 12.60 -10.75 8.75
CA LEU A 256 12.26 -12.09 8.27
C LEU A 256 13.02 -12.43 6.99
N LYS A 257 13.57 -13.64 6.91
CA LYS A 257 14.12 -14.19 5.65
C LYS A 257 13.01 -14.62 4.70
N GLU A 258 12.61 -13.70 3.84
CA GLU A 258 11.55 -13.93 2.87
C GLU A 258 12.01 -14.76 1.68
N ARG A 259 11.22 -15.78 1.28
CA ARG A 259 11.62 -16.71 0.21
C ARG A 259 11.97 -16.03 -1.12
N GLY A 260 11.20 -15.01 -1.52
CA GLY A 260 11.49 -14.26 -2.74
C GLY A 260 12.80 -13.49 -2.70
N LEU A 261 13.24 -13.08 -1.50
CA LEU A 261 14.52 -12.41 -1.31
C LEU A 261 15.69 -13.38 -1.16
N GLU A 262 15.45 -14.67 -0.93
CA GLU A 262 16.50 -15.68 -0.91
C GLU A 262 16.74 -16.27 -2.31
N ARG A 263 15.68 -16.78 -2.96
CA ARG A 263 15.78 -17.53 -4.22
C ARG A 263 14.53 -17.41 -5.09
N PHE A 264 14.75 -17.34 -6.40
CA PHE A 264 13.70 -17.25 -7.41
C PHE A 264 13.95 -18.23 -8.57
N GLN A 265 12.88 -18.92 -9.01
CA GLN A 265 12.85 -19.70 -10.24
C GLN A 265 12.00 -18.96 -11.27
N HIS A 266 12.59 -18.61 -12.41
CA HIS A 266 11.92 -17.79 -13.40
C HIS A 266 10.90 -18.62 -14.20
N PRO A 267 9.58 -18.30 -14.10
CA PRO A 267 8.55 -19.13 -14.71
C PRO A 267 8.63 -19.21 -16.23
N GLN A 268 9.24 -18.21 -16.87
CA GLN A 268 9.36 -18.12 -18.33
C GLN A 268 10.71 -18.61 -18.87
N HIS A 269 11.62 -19.11 -18.01
CA HIS A 269 12.93 -19.61 -18.46
C HIS A 269 12.90 -21.14 -18.62
N PRO A 270 12.79 -21.69 -19.85
CA PRO A 270 12.44 -23.10 -20.07
C PRO A 270 13.45 -24.08 -19.47
N VAL A 271 14.75 -23.77 -19.54
CA VAL A 271 15.82 -24.61 -19.01
C VAL A 271 15.80 -24.62 -17.47
N GLU A 272 15.49 -23.49 -16.83
CA GLU A 272 15.41 -23.42 -15.35
C GLU A 272 14.21 -24.22 -14.85
N MET A 273 13.08 -24.10 -15.55
CA MET A 273 11.86 -24.87 -15.26
C MET A 273 12.10 -26.38 -15.45
N LEU A 274 12.72 -26.81 -16.56
CA LEU A 274 12.99 -28.23 -16.82
C LEU A 274 13.99 -28.85 -15.83
N THR A 275 15.00 -28.08 -15.40
CA THR A 275 16.03 -28.54 -14.44
C THR A 275 15.62 -28.35 -12.98
N ASN A 276 14.47 -27.72 -12.74
CA ASN A 276 14.02 -27.26 -11.43
C ASN A 276 15.07 -26.38 -10.70
N GLY A 277 15.88 -25.64 -11.46
CA GLY A 277 16.90 -24.75 -10.94
C GLY A 277 16.31 -23.47 -10.35
N ASP A 278 16.94 -22.94 -9.30
CA ASP A 278 16.67 -21.63 -8.72
C ASP A 278 17.98 -20.83 -8.61
N ARG A 279 17.87 -19.50 -8.53
CA ARG A 279 19.03 -18.60 -8.38
C ARG A 279 18.85 -17.68 -7.19
N PRO A 280 19.95 -17.28 -6.53
CA PRO A 280 19.89 -16.30 -5.45
C PRO A 280 19.39 -14.95 -5.98
N THR A 281 18.59 -14.27 -5.18
CA THR A 281 18.10 -12.90 -5.46
C THR A 281 18.79 -11.84 -4.59
N ASN A 282 19.71 -12.26 -3.71
CA ASN A 282 20.54 -11.38 -2.90
C ASN A 282 22.01 -11.84 -2.87
N THR A 283 22.90 -10.93 -2.49
CA THR A 283 24.30 -11.23 -2.14
C THR A 283 24.56 -11.11 -0.64
N ALA A 284 23.69 -10.43 0.11
CA ALA A 284 23.76 -10.27 1.56
C ALA A 284 22.38 -10.08 2.19
N TYR A 285 22.26 -10.46 3.47
CA TYR A 285 21.02 -10.36 4.23
C TYR A 285 21.29 -9.92 5.67
N PHE A 286 20.72 -8.78 6.06
CA PHE A 286 20.81 -8.22 7.41
C PHE A 286 19.43 -8.18 8.05
N ARG A 287 19.36 -8.50 9.35
CA ARG A 287 18.09 -8.69 10.09
C ARG A 287 18.01 -7.78 11.31
N PRO A 288 17.76 -6.47 11.12
CA PRO A 288 17.67 -5.55 12.25
C PRO A 288 16.47 -5.88 13.14
N ALA A 289 16.49 -5.33 14.36
CA ALA A 289 15.29 -5.17 15.16
C ALA A 289 14.29 -4.24 14.43
N LEU A 290 13.00 -4.42 14.67
CA LEU A 290 11.91 -3.62 14.13
C LEU A 290 12.12 -2.18 14.60
N GLY A 291 12.17 -1.24 13.65
CA GLY A 291 12.47 0.17 13.94
C GLY A 291 13.97 0.48 14.06
N GLY A 292 14.85 -0.53 14.04
CA GLY A 292 16.30 -0.38 14.10
C GLY A 292 16.96 0.06 12.79
N ASP A 293 16.19 0.24 11.72
CA ASP A 293 16.70 0.57 10.37
C ASP A 293 17.46 1.90 10.33
N MET A 294 17.00 2.91 11.08
CA MET A 294 17.71 4.20 11.17
C MET A 294 19.08 4.03 11.82
N ALA A 295 19.19 3.19 12.85
CA ALA A 295 20.46 2.91 13.52
C ALA A 295 21.44 2.18 12.60
N LEU A 296 20.97 1.20 11.82
CA LEU A 296 21.79 0.56 10.78
C LEU A 296 22.33 1.59 9.77
N LEU A 297 21.46 2.44 9.22
CA LEU A 297 21.84 3.46 8.23
C LEU A 297 22.79 4.51 8.82
N ARG A 298 22.55 4.94 10.07
CA ARG A 298 23.44 5.84 10.83
C ARG A 298 24.80 5.21 11.06
N GLY A 299 24.85 3.93 11.39
CA GLY A 299 26.09 3.16 11.50
C GLY A 299 26.84 3.06 10.18
N MET A 300 26.13 2.85 9.07
CA MET A 300 26.74 2.90 7.73
C MET A 300 27.35 4.27 7.44
N ALA A 301 26.60 5.35 7.71
CA ALA A 301 27.09 6.72 7.53
C ALA A 301 28.32 7.01 8.41
N LYS A 302 28.34 6.51 9.65
CA LYS A 302 29.47 6.65 10.57
C LYS A 302 30.74 5.94 10.07
N PHE A 303 30.61 4.73 9.51
CA PHE A 303 31.73 4.07 8.85
C PHE A 303 32.23 4.84 7.62
N LEU A 304 31.34 5.38 6.80
CA LEU A 304 31.77 6.20 5.65
C LEU A 304 32.50 7.47 6.08
N LEU A 305 32.03 8.14 7.13
CA LEU A 305 32.70 9.32 7.69
C LEU A 305 34.08 8.97 8.26
N GLN A 306 34.20 7.83 8.94
CA GLN A 306 35.50 7.32 9.38
C GLN A 306 36.44 7.10 8.19
N TRP A 307 35.99 6.38 7.15
CA TRP A 307 36.81 6.12 5.97
C TRP A 307 37.14 7.37 5.15
N GLU A 308 36.25 8.37 5.13
CA GLU A 308 36.53 9.68 4.52
C GLU A 308 37.69 10.38 5.24
N ARG A 309 37.66 10.42 6.58
CA ARG A 309 38.74 11.00 7.38
C ARG A 309 40.06 10.25 7.21
N GLU A 310 40.01 8.92 7.16
CA GLU A 310 41.17 8.08 6.88
C GLU A 310 41.73 8.35 5.47
N ALA A 311 40.86 8.50 4.46
CA ALA A 311 41.27 8.83 3.10
C ALA A 311 41.95 10.20 3.03
N GLN A 312 41.39 11.21 3.70
CA GLN A 312 41.97 12.56 3.78
C GLN A 312 43.35 12.54 4.46
N ALA A 313 43.48 11.85 5.61
CA ALA A 313 44.74 11.74 6.34
C ALA A 313 45.85 11.04 5.53
N ASN A 314 45.47 10.11 4.64
CA ASN A 314 46.40 9.34 3.81
C ASN A 314 46.53 9.84 2.37
N ASN A 315 45.90 10.97 2.02
CA ASN A 315 45.82 11.49 0.65
C ASN A 315 45.33 10.45 -0.38
N ALA A 316 44.35 9.63 0.02
CA ALA A 316 43.69 8.63 -0.82
C ALA A 316 42.41 9.20 -1.46
N PRO A 317 41.81 8.51 -2.45
CA PRO A 317 40.55 8.94 -3.05
C PRO A 317 39.43 9.10 -2.01
N SER A 318 38.64 10.18 -2.12
CA SER A 318 37.52 10.45 -1.21
C SER A 318 36.43 9.38 -1.30
N VAL A 319 35.79 9.12 -0.17
CA VAL A 319 34.61 8.25 -0.07
C VAL A 319 33.35 9.04 -0.44
N PHE A 320 33.32 10.33 -0.06
CA PHE A 320 32.25 11.25 -0.39
C PHE A 320 32.44 11.91 -1.77
N ASP A 321 31.32 12.30 -2.38
CA ASP A 321 31.30 13.06 -3.64
C ASP A 321 31.31 14.56 -3.32
N HIS A 322 32.49 15.13 -3.05
CA HIS A 322 32.64 16.52 -2.63
C HIS A 322 32.13 17.53 -3.66
N ALA A 323 32.26 17.23 -4.96
CA ALA A 323 31.74 18.09 -6.02
C ALA A 323 30.20 18.14 -5.95
N PHE A 324 29.55 16.98 -5.85
CA PHE A 324 28.11 16.90 -5.68
C PHE A 324 27.65 17.61 -4.39
N LEU A 325 28.33 17.40 -3.26
CA LEU A 325 27.98 18.02 -1.99
C LEU A 325 28.03 19.55 -2.08
N ASN A 326 29.12 20.09 -2.63
CA ASN A 326 29.33 21.53 -2.77
C ASN A 326 28.37 22.19 -3.76
N GLU A 327 27.95 21.48 -4.81
CA GLU A 327 27.03 22.02 -5.81
C GLU A 327 25.56 21.86 -5.38
N HIS A 328 25.17 20.64 -4.98
CA HIS A 328 23.77 20.26 -4.89
C HIS A 328 23.19 20.20 -3.48
N THR A 329 23.98 20.31 -2.40
CA THR A 329 23.48 19.97 -1.05
C THR A 329 23.64 21.06 0.00
N GLU A 330 22.69 21.13 0.93
CA GLU A 330 22.75 22.00 2.11
C GLU A 330 22.61 21.19 3.41
N GLY A 331 23.22 21.65 4.49
CA GLY A 331 23.10 21.03 5.82
C GLY A 331 24.06 19.84 6.09
N VAL A 332 25.06 19.63 5.23
CA VAL A 332 25.95 18.46 5.34
C VAL A 332 26.78 18.47 6.63
N LEU A 333 27.28 19.62 7.06
CA LEU A 333 28.14 19.71 8.25
C LEU A 333 27.37 19.40 9.53
N GLU A 334 26.13 19.89 9.65
CA GLU A 334 25.22 19.60 10.75
C GLU A 334 24.87 18.12 10.82
N TYR A 335 24.71 17.47 9.66
CA TYR A 335 24.51 16.04 9.60
C TYR A 335 25.76 15.25 10.01
N LEU A 336 26.95 15.64 9.56
CA LEU A 336 28.20 15.00 9.99
C LEU A 336 28.42 15.12 11.50
N ALA A 337 28.10 16.28 12.10
CA ALA A 337 28.13 16.45 13.55
C ALA A 337 27.16 15.49 14.26
N ALA A 338 25.93 15.34 13.73
CA ALA A 338 24.98 14.38 14.27
C ALA A 338 25.45 12.92 14.13
N ILE A 339 26.26 12.58 13.12
CA ILE A 339 26.88 11.26 13.00
C ILE A 339 27.95 11.06 14.10
N ASP A 340 28.77 12.06 14.36
CA ASP A 340 29.81 12.00 15.39
C ASP A 340 29.20 11.81 16.78
N ASP A 341 28.15 12.56 17.10
CA ASP A 341 27.45 12.55 18.38
C ASP A 341 26.75 11.21 18.68
N THR A 342 26.41 10.41 17.65
CA THR A 342 25.82 9.08 17.86
C THR A 342 26.89 8.05 18.25
N SER A 343 26.77 7.45 19.44
CA SER A 343 27.70 6.40 19.88
C SER A 343 27.50 5.07 19.14
N TRP A 344 28.57 4.27 19.04
CA TRP A 344 28.49 2.92 18.48
C TRP A 344 27.59 1.99 19.31
N ASP A 345 27.59 2.15 20.63
CA ASP A 345 26.74 1.35 21.53
C ASP A 345 25.25 1.57 21.23
N ALA A 346 24.82 2.83 21.07
CA ALA A 346 23.45 3.15 20.71
C ALA A 346 23.06 2.59 19.33
N ILE A 347 24.00 2.62 18.37
CA ILE A 347 23.79 2.06 17.03
C ILE A 347 23.61 0.53 17.09
N VAL A 348 24.48 -0.18 17.81
CA VAL A 348 24.44 -1.64 17.93
C VAL A 348 23.19 -2.09 18.69
N GLU A 349 22.89 -1.44 19.81
CA GLU A 349 21.71 -1.74 20.62
C GLU A 349 20.41 -1.55 19.82
N GLN A 350 20.23 -0.37 19.21
CA GLN A 350 18.98 -0.05 18.54
C GLN A 350 18.79 -0.79 17.21
N SER A 351 19.87 -1.02 16.46
CA SER A 351 19.80 -1.82 15.23
C SER A 351 19.54 -3.30 15.51
N GLY A 352 19.95 -3.81 16.68
CA GLY A 352 19.95 -5.22 16.99
C GLY A 352 20.95 -6.04 16.16
N LEU A 353 21.91 -5.37 15.50
CA LEU A 353 22.92 -5.98 14.64
C LEU A 353 24.31 -5.87 15.27
N PRO A 354 25.17 -6.89 15.11
CA PRO A 354 26.56 -6.77 15.50
C PRO A 354 27.26 -5.71 14.63
N LEU A 355 28.26 -5.04 15.21
CA LEU A 355 29.02 -3.99 14.52
C LEU A 355 29.63 -4.48 13.18
N SER A 356 30.02 -5.75 13.10
CA SER A 356 30.55 -6.37 11.88
C SER A 356 29.56 -6.39 10.72
N ASP A 357 28.27 -6.60 11.00
CA ASP A 357 27.23 -6.64 9.97
C ASP A 357 26.96 -5.22 9.45
N ILE A 358 26.94 -4.24 10.36
CA ILE A 358 26.82 -2.82 10.01
C ILE A 358 28.00 -2.41 9.14
N GLU A 359 29.24 -2.75 9.53
CA GLU A 359 30.44 -2.48 8.75
C GLU A 359 30.37 -3.14 7.37
N GLN A 360 29.97 -4.41 7.30
CA GLN A 360 29.84 -5.13 6.04
C GLN A 360 28.84 -4.45 5.10
N SER A 361 27.68 -4.04 5.61
CA SER A 361 26.68 -3.31 4.84
C SER A 361 27.22 -1.96 4.32
N ALA A 362 27.99 -1.24 5.14
CA ALA A 362 28.64 0.01 4.77
C ALA A 362 29.70 -0.20 3.69
N ARG A 363 30.49 -1.28 3.76
CA ARG A 363 31.49 -1.65 2.74
C ARG A 363 30.83 -1.97 1.41
N MET A 364 29.71 -2.71 1.43
CA MET A 364 28.93 -2.99 0.23
C MET A 364 28.39 -1.71 -0.42
N TYR A 365 27.88 -0.78 0.40
CA TYR A 365 27.43 0.53 -0.07
C TYR A 365 28.58 1.35 -0.67
N ALA A 366 29.70 1.49 0.04
CA ALA A 366 30.86 2.26 -0.40
C ALA A 366 31.45 1.75 -1.72
N LYS A 367 31.41 0.42 -1.94
CA LYS A 367 31.91 -0.22 -3.16
C LYS A 367 31.02 0.06 -4.39
N GLY A 368 29.70 0.14 -4.21
CA GLY A 368 28.77 0.41 -5.32
C GLY A 368 28.90 1.85 -5.82
N LYS A 369 29.04 2.07 -7.13
CA LYS A 369 29.12 3.41 -7.73
C LYS A 369 27.74 3.95 -8.10
N ASN A 370 26.86 3.06 -8.57
CA ASN A 370 25.46 3.36 -8.86
C ASN A 370 24.60 2.54 -7.91
N VAL A 371 23.98 3.22 -6.95
CA VAL A 371 23.23 2.59 -5.86
C VAL A 371 21.76 2.91 -5.95
N ILE A 372 20.89 1.90 -5.85
CA ILE A 372 19.46 2.08 -5.67
C ILE A 372 19.08 1.71 -4.23
N MET A 373 18.34 2.60 -3.56
CA MET A 373 17.73 2.32 -2.26
C MET A 373 16.23 2.09 -2.44
N CYS A 374 15.81 0.82 -2.35
CA CYS A 374 14.42 0.40 -2.41
C CYS A 374 13.84 0.24 -1.00
N TRP A 375 12.62 0.73 -0.76
CA TRP A 375 11.93 0.47 0.51
C TRP A 375 10.41 0.37 0.37
N ALA A 376 9.78 -0.24 1.38
CA ALA A 376 8.34 -0.34 1.51
C ALA A 376 7.88 -0.20 2.97
N MET A 377 6.86 -0.96 3.38
CA MET A 377 6.12 -0.73 4.63
C MET A 377 6.91 -1.04 5.89
N GLY A 378 7.94 -1.90 5.82
CA GLY A 378 8.86 -2.13 6.94
C GLY A 378 9.70 -0.91 7.32
N ILE A 379 9.64 0.17 6.53
CA ILE A 379 10.23 1.47 6.88
C ILE A 379 9.15 2.51 7.23
N THR A 380 8.05 2.53 6.47
CA THR A 380 7.09 3.65 6.56
C THR A 380 6.07 3.54 7.70
N GLN A 381 5.80 2.33 8.23
CA GLN A 381 4.80 2.08 9.26
C GLN A 381 5.43 1.98 10.67
N HIS A 382 6.34 2.89 10.95
CA HIS A 382 7.02 3.08 12.23
C HIS A 382 6.86 4.53 12.70
N ARG A 383 6.98 4.74 14.02
CA ARG A 383 6.89 6.08 14.61
C ARG A 383 7.89 7.05 13.97
N HIS A 384 9.15 6.65 13.88
CA HIS A 384 10.25 7.49 13.38
C HIS A 384 10.52 7.30 11.87
N SER A 385 9.51 6.91 11.10
CA SER A 385 9.64 6.60 9.68
C SER A 385 10.13 7.78 8.83
N VAL A 386 9.69 9.01 9.10
CA VAL A 386 10.15 10.21 8.37
C VAL A 386 11.65 10.43 8.59
N PRO A 387 12.17 10.50 9.83
CA PRO A 387 13.63 10.52 10.08
C PRO A 387 14.40 9.37 9.43
N THR A 388 13.89 8.13 9.47
CA THR A 388 14.55 6.98 8.85
C THR A 388 14.70 7.15 7.33
N ILE A 389 13.66 7.64 6.65
CA ILE A 389 13.72 7.86 5.19
C ILE A 389 14.64 9.03 4.85
N GLN A 390 14.68 10.05 5.71
CA GLN A 390 15.65 11.13 5.57
C GLN A 390 17.08 10.64 5.76
N GLU A 391 17.33 9.67 6.64
CA GLU A 391 18.64 9.00 6.78
C GLU A 391 19.02 8.23 5.50
N ILE A 392 18.07 7.52 4.87
CA ILE A 392 18.27 6.90 3.54
C ILE A 392 18.69 7.97 2.53
N ALA A 393 17.97 9.10 2.47
CA ALA A 393 18.30 10.19 1.56
C ALA A 393 19.68 10.80 1.85
N ASN A 394 20.01 11.07 3.11
CA ASN A 394 21.31 11.59 3.54
C ASN A 394 22.46 10.67 3.07
N LEU A 395 22.33 9.36 3.29
CA LEU A 395 23.33 8.37 2.88
C LEU A 395 23.57 8.43 1.37
N MET A 396 22.50 8.54 0.59
CA MET A 396 22.55 8.67 -0.88
C MET A 396 23.18 9.98 -1.33
N LEU A 397 22.90 11.09 -0.64
CA LEU A 397 23.45 12.41 -0.92
C LEU A 397 24.97 12.49 -0.65
N LEU A 398 25.48 11.82 0.41
CA LEU A 398 26.92 11.78 0.72
C LEU A 398 27.78 11.35 -0.48
N ARG A 399 27.21 10.53 -1.37
CA ARG A 399 27.90 9.97 -2.53
C ARG A 399 27.28 10.37 -3.88
N GLY A 400 26.38 11.35 -3.88
CA GLY A 400 25.76 11.87 -5.10
C GLY A 400 24.96 10.82 -5.89
N ASN A 401 24.38 9.82 -5.21
CA ASN A 401 23.64 8.70 -5.79
C ASN A 401 22.19 9.07 -6.17
N ILE A 402 21.97 10.31 -6.63
CA ILE A 402 20.66 10.78 -7.14
C ILE A 402 20.89 11.53 -8.45
N GLY A 403 20.05 11.22 -9.45
CA GLY A 403 20.08 11.83 -10.77
C GLY A 403 21.27 11.42 -11.62
N ARG A 404 21.63 10.13 -11.57
CA ARG A 404 22.55 9.47 -12.50
C ARG A 404 22.00 8.08 -12.85
N PRO A 405 22.30 7.52 -14.04
CA PRO A 405 21.83 6.20 -14.42
C PRO A 405 22.22 5.12 -13.39
N GLY A 406 21.26 4.26 -13.05
CA GLY A 406 21.47 3.18 -12.09
C GLY A 406 21.49 3.59 -10.62
N ALA A 407 21.13 4.83 -10.29
CA ALA A 407 21.14 5.29 -8.91
C ALA A 407 19.92 6.14 -8.52
N GLY A 408 19.41 5.93 -7.32
CA GLY A 408 18.37 6.77 -6.77
C GLY A 408 17.52 6.14 -5.67
N LEU A 409 16.48 6.89 -5.32
CA LEU A 409 15.54 6.57 -4.26
C LEU A 409 14.30 5.88 -4.84
N CYS A 410 13.97 4.68 -4.36
CA CYS A 410 12.90 3.85 -4.89
C CYS A 410 11.89 3.43 -3.78
N PRO A 411 10.98 4.32 -3.34
CA PRO A 411 9.83 3.92 -2.53
C PRO A 411 8.90 3.04 -3.38
N VAL A 412 8.91 1.73 -3.16
CA VAL A 412 8.11 0.79 -3.97
C VAL A 412 6.66 0.79 -3.50
N ARG A 413 5.80 1.49 -4.26
CA ARG A 413 4.41 1.75 -3.86
C ARG A 413 3.54 0.49 -3.91
N GLY A 414 2.58 0.41 -3.01
CA GLY A 414 1.65 -0.72 -2.86
C GLY A 414 0.59 -0.75 -3.96
N HIS A 415 -0.54 -0.07 -3.75
CA HIS A 415 -1.67 -0.04 -4.69
C HIS A 415 -1.28 0.51 -6.06
N SER A 416 -1.85 -0.08 -7.10
CA SER A 416 -1.58 0.18 -8.52
C SER A 416 -1.60 1.64 -8.97
N ASN A 417 -2.45 2.49 -8.39
CA ASN A 417 -2.58 3.89 -8.81
C ASN A 417 -2.45 4.90 -7.66
N VAL A 418 -1.91 4.49 -6.50
CA VAL A 418 -1.79 5.41 -5.35
C VAL A 418 -0.95 6.65 -5.66
N GLN A 419 -0.01 6.52 -6.60
CA GLN A 419 0.77 7.65 -7.09
C GLN A 419 -0.07 8.57 -7.98
N GLY A 420 -0.88 7.99 -8.87
CA GLY A 420 -1.80 8.72 -9.72
C GLY A 420 -2.85 9.49 -8.91
N ASP A 421 -3.44 8.88 -7.90
CA ASP A 421 -4.43 9.54 -7.03
C ASP A 421 -3.85 10.81 -6.38
N ARG A 422 -2.63 10.71 -5.82
CA ARG A 422 -1.90 11.85 -5.25
C ARG A 422 -1.59 12.91 -6.32
N THR A 423 -1.16 12.50 -7.52
CA THR A 423 -0.92 13.41 -8.65
C THR A 423 -2.18 14.14 -9.08
N MET A 424 -3.33 13.45 -9.09
CA MET A 424 -4.62 13.99 -9.48
C MET A 424 -5.24 14.90 -8.42
N GLY A 425 -4.63 15.02 -7.24
CA GLY A 425 -5.02 15.96 -6.20
C GLY A 425 -5.79 15.34 -5.04
N ILE A 426 -5.82 14.02 -4.88
CA ILE A 426 -6.30 13.35 -3.66
C ILE A 426 -5.30 13.63 -2.54
N ASN A 427 -5.53 14.73 -1.84
CA ASN A 427 -4.63 15.21 -0.79
C ASN A 427 -5.36 16.12 0.18
N GLU A 428 -5.32 15.72 1.45
CA GLU A 428 -5.87 16.44 2.58
C GLU A 428 -5.03 17.66 2.97
N ARG A 429 -3.75 17.68 2.57
CA ARG A 429 -2.83 18.82 2.69
C ARG A 429 -2.37 19.27 1.30
N PRO A 430 -3.29 19.78 0.44
CA PRO A 430 -2.99 20.05 -0.96
C PRO A 430 -1.98 21.20 -1.13
N PRO A 431 -1.10 21.12 -2.14
CA PRO A 431 -0.16 22.19 -2.41
C PRO A 431 -0.86 23.42 -2.99
N VAL A 432 -0.35 24.61 -2.64
CA VAL A 432 -0.94 25.90 -3.05
C VAL A 432 -1.10 26.02 -4.57
N PHE A 433 -0.13 25.55 -5.35
CA PHE A 433 -0.19 25.63 -6.82
C PHE A 433 -1.43 24.92 -7.40
N LEU A 434 -1.85 23.80 -6.81
CA LEU A 434 -3.00 23.04 -7.29
C LEU A 434 -4.27 23.82 -7.01
N LEU A 435 -4.42 24.34 -5.78
CA LEU A 435 -5.58 25.12 -5.38
C LEU A 435 -5.73 26.38 -6.23
N ASP A 436 -4.62 27.08 -6.51
CA ASP A 436 -4.62 28.26 -7.38
C ASP A 436 -5.00 27.91 -8.83
N ALA A 437 -4.51 26.79 -9.36
CA ALA A 437 -4.83 26.34 -10.72
C ALA A 437 -6.33 26.00 -10.85
N LEU A 438 -6.91 25.31 -9.86
CA LEU A 438 -8.34 24.99 -9.82
C LEU A 438 -9.21 26.26 -9.74
N GLU A 439 -8.90 27.16 -8.81
CA GLU A 439 -9.63 28.43 -8.64
C GLU A 439 -9.57 29.27 -9.93
N LYS A 440 -8.39 29.37 -10.54
CA LYS A 440 -8.20 30.06 -11.82
C LYS A 440 -8.99 29.41 -12.96
N ARG A 441 -9.02 28.08 -13.05
CA ARG A 441 -9.67 27.38 -14.17
C ARG A 441 -11.19 27.34 -14.07
N PHE A 442 -11.71 27.18 -12.86
CA PHE A 442 -13.12 26.87 -12.60
C PHE A 442 -13.89 28.02 -11.93
N GLN A 443 -13.20 29.07 -11.50
CA GLN A 443 -13.80 30.31 -10.99
C GLN A 443 -14.75 30.09 -9.78
N PHE A 444 -14.42 29.12 -8.92
CA PHE A 444 -15.06 28.94 -7.61
C PHE A 444 -14.03 29.08 -6.50
N LYS A 445 -14.49 29.45 -5.29
CA LYS A 445 -13.62 29.59 -4.11
C LYS A 445 -13.17 28.22 -3.63
N VAL A 446 -11.89 27.90 -3.79
CA VAL A 446 -11.32 26.61 -3.39
C VAL A 446 -10.98 26.64 -1.89
N PRO A 447 -11.33 25.61 -1.09
CA PRO A 447 -10.94 25.54 0.32
C PRO A 447 -9.42 25.52 0.48
N ARG A 448 -8.90 26.35 1.38
CA ARG A 448 -7.45 26.53 1.61
C ARG A 448 -6.93 25.86 2.88
N GLU A 449 -7.82 25.53 3.81
CA GLU A 449 -7.46 24.80 5.03
C GLU A 449 -7.21 23.32 4.72
N ASN A 450 -6.30 22.71 5.49
CA ASN A 450 -6.07 21.27 5.41
C ASN A 450 -7.33 20.51 5.89
N GLY A 451 -7.61 19.39 5.27
CA GLY A 451 -8.64 18.46 5.73
C GLY A 451 -8.07 17.32 6.56
N HIS A 452 -8.94 16.36 6.88
CA HIS A 452 -8.58 15.20 7.69
C HIS A 452 -7.86 14.10 6.90
N ASN A 453 -6.79 13.56 7.49
CA ASN A 453 -6.22 12.26 7.11
C ASN A 453 -7.06 11.09 7.69
N VAL A 454 -6.72 9.85 7.35
CA VAL A 454 -7.45 8.65 7.81
C VAL A 454 -7.69 8.60 9.33
N VAL A 455 -6.68 8.89 10.16
CA VAL A 455 -6.80 8.82 11.61
C VAL A 455 -7.68 9.95 12.14
N GLU A 456 -7.46 11.17 11.63
CA GLU A 456 -8.28 12.35 11.96
C GLU A 456 -9.75 12.16 11.55
N ALA A 457 -10.01 11.52 10.41
CA ALA A 457 -11.35 11.20 9.94
C ALA A 457 -12.05 10.18 10.84
N ILE A 458 -11.33 9.15 11.32
CA ILE A 458 -11.88 8.19 12.30
C ILE A 458 -12.24 8.92 13.61
N HIS A 459 -11.37 9.81 14.11
CA HIS A 459 -11.70 10.65 15.27
C HIS A 459 -12.92 11.53 15.01
N ALA A 460 -12.98 12.20 13.85
CA ALA A 460 -14.09 13.07 13.50
C ALA A 460 -15.42 12.31 13.46
N MET A 461 -15.44 11.12 12.88
CA MET A 461 -16.63 10.25 12.84
C MET A 461 -17.00 9.73 14.24
N ALA A 462 -16.03 9.26 15.02
CA ALA A 462 -16.25 8.75 16.38
C ALA A 462 -16.83 9.83 17.31
N GLU A 463 -16.33 11.06 17.21
CA GLU A 463 -16.78 12.23 18.00
C GLU A 463 -18.05 12.88 17.42
N GLY A 464 -18.55 12.38 16.28
CA GLY A 464 -19.72 12.92 15.60
C GLY A 464 -19.50 14.30 14.96
N ARG A 465 -18.25 14.75 14.79
CA ARG A 465 -17.87 15.94 14.02
C ARG A 465 -17.99 15.70 12.51
N ALA A 466 -17.79 14.47 12.06
CA ALA A 466 -18.15 14.01 10.72
C ALA A 466 -19.43 13.16 10.79
N LYS A 467 -20.30 13.34 9.79
CA LYS A 467 -21.64 12.71 9.70
C LYS A 467 -21.84 11.96 8.39
N VAL A 468 -21.09 12.28 7.34
CA VAL A 468 -21.18 11.60 6.05
C VAL A 468 -19.82 11.02 5.70
N PHE A 469 -19.79 9.77 5.30
CA PHE A 469 -18.59 9.11 4.80
C PHE A 469 -18.86 8.53 3.41
N ILE A 470 -18.07 8.94 2.42
CA ILE A 470 -18.16 8.45 1.03
C ILE A 470 -16.81 7.83 0.66
N ALA A 471 -16.80 6.54 0.37
CA ALA A 471 -15.61 5.80 -0.01
C ALA A 471 -15.61 5.46 -1.50
N LEU A 472 -14.60 5.96 -2.21
CA LEU A 472 -14.22 5.54 -3.55
C LEU A 472 -13.32 4.29 -3.45
N GLY A 473 -13.98 3.14 -3.33
CA GLY A 473 -13.33 1.85 -3.13
C GLY A 473 -12.80 1.63 -1.71
N GLY A 474 -12.10 0.50 -1.54
CA GLY A 474 -11.46 0.12 -0.29
C GLY A 474 -12.34 -0.72 0.65
N ASN A 475 -11.70 -1.20 1.71
CA ASN A 475 -12.34 -1.89 2.83
C ASN A 475 -11.91 -1.18 4.11
N PHE A 476 -12.32 0.09 4.24
CA PHE A 476 -11.89 1.02 5.30
C PHE A 476 -11.99 0.42 6.71
N ALA A 477 -13.10 -0.24 7.03
CA ALA A 477 -13.33 -0.86 8.34
C ALA A 477 -12.26 -1.91 8.70
N GLN A 478 -11.75 -2.64 7.70
CA GLN A 478 -10.79 -3.72 7.89
C GLN A 478 -9.34 -3.26 7.68
N ALA A 479 -9.12 -2.25 6.84
CA ALA A 479 -7.79 -1.80 6.43
C ALA A 479 -7.12 -0.86 7.47
N THR A 480 -7.92 -0.13 8.23
CA THR A 480 -7.47 0.87 9.21
C THR A 480 -7.06 0.23 10.55
N PRO A 481 -6.26 0.93 11.37
CA PRO A 481 -5.95 0.48 12.73
C PRO A 481 -7.21 0.47 13.62
N ASP A 482 -7.13 -0.21 14.75
CA ASP A 482 -8.15 -0.21 15.80
C ASP A 482 -9.56 -0.54 15.25
N SER A 483 -9.68 -1.69 14.57
CA SER A 483 -10.84 -2.02 13.73
C SER A 483 -12.19 -1.90 14.45
N HIS A 484 -12.25 -2.16 15.75
CA HIS A 484 -13.46 -1.99 16.55
C HIS A 484 -13.87 -0.51 16.69
N ARG A 485 -12.92 0.39 16.99
CA ARG A 485 -13.19 1.83 17.04
C ARG A 485 -13.51 2.40 15.67
N THR A 486 -12.85 1.93 14.62
CA THR A 486 -13.18 2.34 13.26
C THR A 486 -14.60 1.90 12.87
N ALA A 487 -15.00 0.68 13.21
CA ALA A 487 -16.36 0.19 12.99
C ALA A 487 -17.40 1.03 13.76
N GLU A 488 -17.13 1.36 15.02
CA GLU A 488 -17.98 2.27 15.82
C GLU A 488 -18.07 3.66 15.17
N ALA A 489 -16.95 4.23 14.73
CA ALA A 489 -16.90 5.52 14.07
C ALA A 489 -17.75 5.56 12.79
N LEU A 490 -17.64 4.55 11.93
CA LEU A 490 -18.49 4.43 10.73
C LEU A 490 -19.97 4.34 11.10
N SER A 491 -20.30 3.61 12.16
CA SER A 491 -21.68 3.44 12.64
C SER A 491 -22.29 4.71 13.23
N ASN A 492 -21.46 5.65 13.67
CA ASN A 492 -21.89 6.96 14.18
C ASN A 492 -22.29 7.96 13.08
N CYS A 493 -22.01 7.65 11.81
CA CYS A 493 -22.38 8.51 10.68
C CYS A 493 -23.89 8.48 10.39
N ASP A 494 -24.42 9.58 9.87
CA ASP A 494 -25.79 9.66 9.37
C ASP A 494 -25.90 8.98 7.99
N LEU A 495 -24.85 9.06 7.16
CA LEU A 495 -24.78 8.37 5.86
C LEU A 495 -23.39 7.77 5.63
N THR A 496 -23.36 6.50 5.22
CA THR A 496 -22.15 5.86 4.67
C THR A 496 -22.39 5.36 3.24
N VAL A 497 -21.51 5.71 2.31
CA VAL A 497 -21.59 5.32 0.90
C VAL A 497 -20.34 4.54 0.51
N GLN A 498 -20.51 3.33 -0.03
CA GLN A 498 -19.43 2.48 -0.50
C GLN A 498 -19.53 2.31 -2.02
N ILE A 499 -18.59 2.89 -2.77
CA ILE A 499 -18.43 2.63 -4.20
C ILE A 499 -17.51 1.42 -4.33
N SER A 500 -18.04 0.26 -4.75
CA SER A 500 -17.32 -1.00 -4.60
C SER A 500 -17.57 -1.99 -5.73
N THR A 501 -16.59 -2.84 -5.98
CA THR A 501 -16.65 -3.91 -6.99
C THR A 501 -17.22 -5.22 -6.44
N LYS A 502 -17.00 -5.49 -5.15
CA LYS A 502 -17.38 -6.73 -4.45
C LYS A 502 -17.79 -6.44 -3.00
N LEU A 503 -18.56 -7.35 -2.42
CA LEU A 503 -18.95 -7.29 -1.01
C LEU A 503 -17.70 -7.43 -0.11
N ASN A 504 -17.61 -6.59 0.91
CA ASN A 504 -16.52 -6.57 1.89
C ASN A 504 -17.04 -6.07 3.25
N ARG A 505 -16.21 -6.12 4.30
CA ARG A 505 -16.58 -5.79 5.68
C ARG A 505 -17.12 -4.38 5.88
N SER A 506 -16.65 -3.40 5.11
CA SER A 506 -17.07 -1.99 5.24
C SER A 506 -18.51 -1.73 4.79
N HIS A 507 -19.13 -2.69 4.09
CA HIS A 507 -20.57 -2.66 3.80
C HIS A 507 -21.42 -3.10 4.99
N LEU A 508 -20.82 -3.68 6.03
CA LEU A 508 -21.54 -4.20 7.19
C LEU A 508 -21.44 -3.26 8.39
N PHE A 509 -20.35 -2.48 8.49
CA PHE A 509 -20.21 -1.40 9.46
C PHE A 509 -20.61 -0.08 8.80
N HIS A 510 -21.87 0.28 8.91
CA HIS A 510 -22.47 1.38 8.19
C HIS A 510 -23.22 2.35 9.11
N GLY A 511 -23.45 3.57 8.64
CA GLY A 511 -24.21 4.60 9.35
C GLY A 511 -25.71 4.33 9.35
N LYS A 512 -26.49 5.33 9.78
CA LYS A 512 -27.96 5.23 9.85
C LYS A 512 -28.59 4.92 8.49
N ASP A 513 -28.23 5.72 7.48
CA ASP A 513 -28.46 5.39 6.07
C ASP A 513 -27.18 4.82 5.48
N ALA A 514 -27.31 3.83 4.60
CA ALA A 514 -26.17 3.26 3.92
C ALA A 514 -26.46 2.93 2.46
N LEU A 515 -25.45 3.14 1.60
CA LEU A 515 -25.51 2.85 0.18
C LEU A 515 -24.34 1.98 -0.27
N ILE A 516 -24.64 0.98 -1.11
CA ILE A 516 -23.65 0.23 -1.87
C ILE A 516 -23.83 0.58 -3.35
N LEU A 517 -22.81 1.16 -3.96
CA LEU A 517 -22.82 1.61 -5.36
C LEU A 517 -21.87 0.73 -6.18
N PRO A 518 -22.39 -0.20 -7.00
CA PRO A 518 -21.56 -1.16 -7.72
C PRO A 518 -20.80 -0.49 -8.87
N CYS A 519 -19.48 -0.51 -8.78
CA CYS A 519 -18.62 0.04 -9.83
C CYS A 519 -17.99 -1.03 -10.73
N PHE A 520 -17.59 -0.60 -11.93
CA PHE A 520 -16.72 -1.35 -12.81
C PHE A 520 -15.34 -1.59 -12.17
N GLY A 521 -14.79 -2.79 -12.36
CA GLY A 521 -13.35 -3.00 -12.17
C GLY A 521 -12.59 -2.56 -13.42
N ARG A 522 -11.26 -2.43 -13.33
CA ARG A 522 -10.43 -2.06 -14.50
C ARG A 522 -10.45 -3.13 -15.61
N THR A 523 -10.93 -4.32 -15.30
CA THR A 523 -11.19 -5.37 -16.28
C THR A 523 -12.46 -5.16 -17.09
N ASP A 524 -13.42 -4.36 -16.64
CA ASP A 524 -14.73 -4.20 -17.28
C ASP A 524 -14.69 -3.15 -18.41
N ILE A 525 -15.28 -3.48 -19.55
CA ILE A 525 -15.44 -2.58 -20.70
C ILE A 525 -16.42 -1.49 -20.30
N ASP A 526 -15.96 -0.25 -20.37
CA ASP A 526 -16.75 0.95 -20.14
C ASP A 526 -17.18 1.53 -21.49
N ILE A 527 -18.50 1.56 -21.76
CA ILE A 527 -19.07 2.15 -22.98
C ILE A 527 -19.91 3.35 -22.56
N GLN A 528 -19.49 4.53 -22.99
CA GLN A 528 -20.18 5.80 -22.78
C GLN A 528 -20.80 6.30 -24.08
N ALA A 529 -21.44 7.47 -24.05
CA ALA A 529 -22.16 8.02 -25.21
C ALA A 529 -21.27 8.15 -26.47
N ASN A 530 -20.00 8.50 -26.32
CA ASN A 530 -19.05 8.62 -27.42
C ASN A 530 -18.23 7.35 -27.69
N GLY A 531 -18.65 6.20 -27.12
CA GLY A 531 -18.03 4.90 -27.37
C GLY A 531 -17.18 4.38 -26.20
N PRO A 532 -16.34 3.36 -26.45
CA PRO A 532 -15.51 2.73 -25.44
C PRO A 532 -14.51 3.72 -24.81
N GLN A 533 -14.44 3.71 -23.48
CA GLN A 533 -13.52 4.56 -22.73
C GLN A 533 -12.35 3.76 -22.18
N ALA A 534 -11.19 4.39 -22.15
CA ALA A 534 -10.03 3.93 -21.40
C ALA A 534 -9.89 4.80 -20.15
N VAL A 535 -9.43 4.22 -19.04
CA VAL A 535 -8.98 4.99 -17.88
C VAL A 535 -7.45 5.02 -17.84
N THR A 536 -6.84 5.91 -17.07
CA THR A 536 -5.38 5.98 -16.91
C THR A 536 -4.93 5.77 -15.48
N VAL A 537 -3.70 5.29 -15.32
CA VAL A 537 -3.02 5.11 -14.04
C VAL A 537 -1.58 5.63 -14.12
N GLU A 538 -0.95 5.85 -12.97
CA GLU A 538 0.46 6.19 -12.79
C GLU A 538 1.16 5.17 -11.88
N ASP A 539 2.24 4.57 -12.36
CA ASP A 539 3.03 3.59 -11.61
C ASP A 539 4.12 4.22 -10.72
N SER A 540 4.88 3.39 -9.99
CA SER A 540 5.95 3.83 -9.07
C SER A 540 7.13 4.52 -9.77
N PHE A 541 7.25 4.39 -11.09
CA PHE A 541 8.30 4.98 -11.92
C PHE A 541 7.83 6.26 -12.62
N SER A 542 6.65 6.79 -12.26
CA SER A 542 6.04 7.98 -12.85
C SER A 542 5.69 7.81 -14.35
N MET A 543 5.40 6.58 -14.77
CA MET A 543 4.81 6.30 -16.08
C MET A 543 3.30 6.38 -15.98
N VAL A 544 2.70 7.16 -16.89
CA VAL A 544 1.24 7.27 -17.04
C VAL A 544 0.80 6.49 -18.26
N HIS A 545 -0.11 5.53 -18.09
CA HIS A 545 -0.57 4.66 -19.17
C HIS A 545 -2.06 4.36 -19.11
N ALA A 546 -2.63 4.02 -20.26
CA ALA A 546 -4.03 3.66 -20.42
C ALA A 546 -4.32 2.20 -20.02
N SER A 547 -5.49 2.00 -19.44
CA SER A 547 -6.08 0.71 -19.09
C SER A 547 -7.45 0.59 -19.74
N ASN A 548 -7.60 -0.41 -20.60
CA ASN A 548 -8.78 -0.69 -21.41
C ASN A 548 -9.42 -1.99 -20.92
N GLY A 549 -10.63 -1.90 -20.37
CA GLY A 549 -11.38 -3.09 -19.94
C GLY A 549 -11.62 -4.08 -21.08
N GLN A 550 -11.71 -5.37 -20.74
CA GLN A 550 -11.84 -6.49 -21.69
C GLN A 550 -13.04 -7.39 -21.38
N LEU A 551 -13.70 -7.20 -20.24
CA LEU A 551 -14.87 -7.95 -19.80
C LEU A 551 -16.15 -7.19 -20.02
N LYS A 552 -17.19 -7.89 -20.48
CA LYS A 552 -18.54 -7.35 -20.36
C LYS A 552 -18.88 -7.22 -18.87
N PRO A 553 -19.38 -6.06 -18.42
CA PRO A 553 -19.80 -5.87 -17.04
C PRO A 553 -20.78 -6.96 -16.60
N SER A 554 -20.73 -7.31 -15.31
CA SER A 554 -21.60 -8.35 -14.77
C SER A 554 -23.07 -7.95 -14.86
N SER A 555 -23.40 -6.67 -14.77
CA SER A 555 -24.78 -6.18 -14.86
C SER A 555 -24.86 -4.87 -15.65
N LYS A 556 -26.01 -4.62 -16.29
CA LYS A 556 -26.32 -3.35 -16.96
C LYS A 556 -26.54 -2.20 -15.97
N GLN A 557 -26.77 -2.52 -14.69
CA GLN A 557 -26.96 -1.56 -13.61
C GLN A 557 -25.65 -1.09 -12.98
N MET A 558 -24.52 -1.74 -13.28
CA MET A 558 -23.20 -1.25 -12.86
C MET A 558 -22.83 0.05 -13.62
N ARG A 559 -22.01 0.88 -13.00
CA ARG A 559 -21.50 2.13 -13.58
C ARG A 559 -20.00 2.26 -13.36
N SER A 560 -19.33 3.09 -14.16
CA SER A 560 -17.92 3.42 -13.96
C SER A 560 -17.75 4.35 -12.75
N GLU A 561 -16.56 4.37 -12.15
CA GLU A 561 -16.25 5.32 -11.07
C GLU A 561 -16.48 6.78 -11.50
N PRO A 562 -16.01 7.25 -12.68
CA PRO A 562 -16.30 8.59 -13.17
C PRO A 562 -17.81 8.88 -13.26
N ALA A 563 -18.62 7.96 -13.81
CA ALA A 563 -20.06 8.16 -13.94
C ALA A 563 -20.78 8.26 -12.59
N ILE A 564 -20.35 7.46 -11.60
CA ILE A 564 -20.90 7.53 -10.23
C ILE A 564 -20.57 8.88 -9.60
N ILE A 565 -19.30 9.31 -9.68
CA ILE A 565 -18.85 10.59 -9.12
C ILE A 565 -19.57 11.76 -9.79
N ALA A 566 -19.69 11.76 -11.12
CA ALA A 566 -20.41 12.78 -11.85
C ALA A 566 -21.90 12.82 -11.50
N GLY A 567 -22.53 11.65 -11.27
CA GLY A 567 -23.91 11.56 -10.81
C GLY A 567 -24.11 12.20 -9.42
N ILE A 568 -23.23 11.88 -8.47
CA ILE A 568 -23.23 12.47 -7.12
C ILE A 568 -23.01 13.98 -7.21
N ALA A 569 -22.00 14.42 -7.97
CA ALA A 569 -21.64 15.82 -8.14
C ALA A 569 -22.79 16.61 -8.78
N ASN A 570 -23.41 16.10 -9.84
CA ASN A 570 -24.54 16.75 -10.50
C ASN A 570 -25.77 16.83 -9.58
N ALA A 571 -26.08 15.80 -8.81
CA ALA A 571 -27.19 15.85 -7.84
C ALA A 571 -26.92 16.85 -6.71
N THR A 572 -25.65 17.02 -6.32
CA THR A 572 -25.23 17.87 -5.21
C THR A 572 -25.06 19.34 -5.62
N LEU A 573 -24.37 19.60 -6.72
CA LEU A 573 -23.93 20.94 -7.15
C LEU A 573 -24.61 21.42 -8.44
N GLY A 574 -25.41 20.58 -9.11
CA GLY A 574 -25.90 20.86 -10.46
C GLY A 574 -24.79 20.84 -11.49
N LYS A 575 -24.89 21.66 -12.54
CA LYS A 575 -23.91 21.75 -13.65
C LYS A 575 -22.73 22.70 -13.37
N ALA A 576 -22.43 22.97 -12.10
CA ALA A 576 -21.35 23.86 -11.70
C ALA A 576 -20.30 23.10 -10.85
N PRO A 577 -19.00 23.43 -10.98
CA PRO A 577 -18.42 24.41 -11.90
C PRO A 577 -18.25 23.87 -13.33
N VAL A 578 -18.59 22.61 -13.57
CA VAL A 578 -18.53 21.94 -14.88
C VAL A 578 -19.81 21.15 -15.13
N ASP A 579 -20.14 20.89 -16.39
CA ASP A 579 -21.18 19.91 -16.73
C ASP A 579 -20.63 18.50 -16.52
N TRP A 580 -20.82 17.97 -15.30
CA TRP A 580 -20.28 16.68 -14.87
C TRP A 580 -20.71 15.52 -15.76
N LEU A 581 -21.97 15.52 -16.18
CA LEU A 581 -22.53 14.44 -17.01
C LEU A 581 -21.95 14.50 -18.42
N TRP A 582 -21.74 15.70 -18.96
CA TRP A 582 -21.04 15.88 -20.22
C TRP A 582 -19.58 15.39 -20.15
N LEU A 583 -18.86 15.61 -19.05
CA LEU A 583 -17.48 15.14 -18.93
C LEU A 583 -17.34 13.62 -19.03
N VAL A 584 -18.30 12.86 -18.49
CA VAL A 584 -18.21 11.38 -18.46
C VAL A 584 -18.71 10.71 -19.73
N GLU A 585 -19.30 11.45 -20.67
CA GLU A 585 -19.60 10.94 -22.01
C GLU A 585 -18.32 10.62 -22.81
N ASP A 586 -17.21 11.30 -22.52
CA ASP A 586 -15.90 11.15 -23.16
C ASP A 586 -14.76 11.59 -22.22
N TYR A 587 -13.96 10.63 -21.76
CA TYR A 587 -12.90 10.86 -20.78
C TYR A 587 -11.73 11.70 -21.32
N ASN A 588 -11.65 11.92 -22.63
CA ASN A 588 -10.71 12.89 -23.18
C ASN A 588 -10.96 14.29 -22.59
N ARG A 589 -12.21 14.65 -22.33
CA ARG A 589 -12.59 15.94 -21.73
C ARG A 589 -12.07 16.07 -20.30
N ILE A 590 -12.07 14.99 -19.53
CA ILE A 590 -11.51 14.96 -18.18
C ILE A 590 -9.98 15.14 -18.24
N ARG A 591 -9.32 14.48 -19.20
CA ARG A 591 -7.87 14.62 -19.41
C ARG A 591 -7.45 16.00 -19.88
N ASP A 592 -8.29 16.70 -20.65
CA ASP A 592 -8.06 18.10 -21.00
C ASP A 592 -8.08 18.99 -19.74
N LEU A 593 -9.03 18.76 -18.81
CA LEU A 593 -9.05 19.47 -17.52
C LEU A 593 -7.83 19.15 -16.66
N ILE A 594 -7.36 17.90 -16.66
CA ILE A 594 -6.10 17.52 -16.00
C ILE A 594 -4.93 18.31 -16.61
N ALA A 595 -4.82 18.34 -17.94
CA ALA A 595 -3.77 19.08 -18.65
C ALA A 595 -3.80 20.59 -18.36
N ASP A 596 -4.98 21.17 -18.18
CA ASP A 596 -5.18 22.58 -17.84
C ASP A 596 -4.72 22.94 -16.41
N THR A 597 -4.73 21.99 -15.48
CA THR A 597 -4.60 22.27 -14.04
C THR A 597 -3.42 21.60 -13.35
N ILE A 598 -2.87 20.52 -13.92
CA ILE A 598 -1.79 19.74 -13.32
C ILE A 598 -0.55 19.76 -14.24
N PRO A 599 0.61 20.24 -13.74
CA PRO A 599 1.85 20.25 -14.51
C PRO A 599 2.27 18.86 -15.01
N GLY A 600 2.89 18.79 -16.18
CA GLY A 600 3.41 17.55 -16.77
C GLY A 600 2.42 16.80 -17.68
N PHE A 601 1.15 17.22 -17.74
CA PHE A 601 0.08 16.60 -18.53
C PHE A 601 -0.27 17.32 -19.83
N LYS A 602 0.57 18.26 -20.30
CA LYS A 602 0.38 18.87 -21.61
C LYS A 602 0.27 17.77 -22.70
N ASP A 603 -0.70 17.95 -23.59
CA ASP A 603 -1.03 17.04 -24.70
C ASP A 603 -1.37 15.60 -24.23
N PHE A 604 -2.00 15.46 -23.05
CA PHE A 604 -2.32 14.17 -22.41
C PHE A 604 -2.97 13.19 -23.40
N ASN A 605 -4.05 13.58 -24.05
CA ASN A 605 -4.82 12.72 -24.95
C ASN A 605 -3.99 12.15 -26.10
N GLU A 606 -2.97 12.87 -26.59
CA GLU A 606 -2.08 12.35 -27.63
C GLU A 606 -0.99 11.45 -27.04
N ARG A 607 -0.37 11.86 -25.94
CA ARG A 607 0.75 11.13 -25.33
C ARG A 607 0.34 9.77 -24.79
N VAL A 608 -0.87 9.62 -24.28
CA VAL A 608 -1.36 8.34 -23.73
C VAL A 608 -1.60 7.27 -24.82
N LYS A 609 -1.69 7.67 -26.10
CA LYS A 609 -1.82 6.73 -27.23
C LYS A 609 -0.52 5.99 -27.53
N HIS A 610 0.62 6.48 -27.06
CA HIS A 610 1.90 5.79 -27.23
C HIS A 610 1.88 4.44 -26.49
N PRO A 611 2.48 3.38 -27.05
CA PRO A 611 2.62 2.11 -26.34
C PRO A 611 3.36 2.30 -25.01
N GLY A 612 2.73 1.89 -23.90
CA GLY A 612 3.28 2.11 -22.55
C GLY A 612 3.04 3.51 -21.98
N GLY A 613 2.36 4.40 -22.72
CA GLY A 613 2.01 5.74 -22.29
C GLY A 613 3.19 6.71 -22.29
N PHE A 614 3.35 7.51 -21.23
CA PHE A 614 4.38 8.54 -21.16
C PHE A 614 4.96 8.73 -19.75
N TYR A 615 6.23 9.12 -19.70
CA TYR A 615 6.91 9.49 -18.47
C TYR A 615 6.58 10.93 -18.07
N LEU A 616 6.21 11.16 -16.80
CA LEU A 616 5.97 12.50 -16.26
C LEU A 616 7.25 13.29 -15.95
N GLY A 617 8.40 12.61 -15.86
CA GLY A 617 9.65 13.22 -15.42
C GLY A 617 9.82 13.18 -13.90
N ASN A 618 11.07 13.36 -13.47
CA ASN A 618 11.42 13.54 -12.07
C ASN A 618 12.45 14.66 -11.91
N ALA A 619 12.12 15.70 -11.15
CA ALA A 619 13.01 16.86 -10.98
C ALA A 619 14.30 16.47 -10.21
N ALA A 620 14.19 15.74 -9.11
CA ALA A 620 15.34 15.25 -8.35
C ALA A 620 16.19 14.26 -9.17
N GLY A 621 15.57 13.41 -9.99
CA GLY A 621 16.24 12.54 -10.96
C GLY A 621 16.99 13.29 -12.05
N ALA A 622 16.70 14.59 -12.25
CA ALA A 622 17.47 15.49 -13.10
C ALA A 622 18.29 16.51 -12.31
N ARG A 623 18.51 16.26 -11.01
CA ARG A 623 19.20 17.14 -10.04
C ARG A 623 18.67 18.58 -9.99
N ARG A 624 17.37 18.73 -10.24
CA ARG A 624 16.62 19.97 -10.00
C ARG A 624 15.84 19.81 -8.70
N TRP A 625 16.25 20.54 -7.67
CA TRP A 625 15.71 20.39 -6.32
C TRP A 625 14.56 21.39 -6.12
N ASN A 626 13.33 20.89 -6.08
CA ASN A 626 12.15 21.70 -5.78
C ASN A 626 11.95 21.87 -4.27
N THR A 627 13.04 22.15 -3.55
CA THR A 627 13.06 22.45 -2.12
C THR A 627 13.07 23.97 -1.93
N ALA A 628 12.78 24.44 -0.70
CA ALA A 628 12.86 25.87 -0.38
C ALA A 628 14.27 26.46 -0.58
N SER A 629 15.31 25.65 -0.37
CA SER A 629 16.72 26.01 -0.57
C SER A 629 17.19 25.92 -2.02
N THR A 630 16.37 25.34 -2.92
CA THR A 630 16.76 24.95 -4.29
C THR A 630 17.92 23.95 -4.34
N ARG A 631 18.21 23.31 -3.20
CA ARG A 631 19.26 22.29 -3.00
C ARG A 631 18.70 21.06 -2.31
N ALA A 632 19.35 19.90 -2.44
CA ALA A 632 19.01 18.74 -1.63
C ALA A 632 19.40 18.99 -0.16
N ASN A 633 18.47 18.76 0.75
CA ASN A 633 18.65 19.08 2.17
C ASN A 633 19.05 17.82 2.94
N PHE A 634 20.24 17.87 3.55
CA PHE A 634 20.56 16.96 4.64
C PHE A 634 19.67 17.24 5.84
N LYS A 635 19.34 16.18 6.58
CA LYS A 635 18.54 16.25 7.80
C LYS A 635 19.32 15.65 8.96
N SER A 636 19.74 16.50 9.91
CA SER A 636 20.53 16.12 11.08
C SER A 636 19.68 15.56 12.22
N ASN A 637 18.75 14.65 11.91
CA ASN A 637 17.92 14.02 12.93
C ASN A 637 18.78 13.25 13.92
N ALA A 638 18.51 13.42 15.21
CA ALA A 638 19.08 12.58 16.25
C ALA A 638 18.53 11.15 16.12
N LEU A 639 19.35 10.18 16.53
CA LEU A 639 18.86 8.81 16.70
C LEU A 639 17.78 8.81 17.80
N PRO A 640 16.65 8.10 17.64
CA PRO A 640 15.63 8.04 18.68
C PRO A 640 16.21 7.51 20.00
N LEU A 641 15.88 8.17 21.11
CA LEU A 641 16.33 7.74 22.45
C LEU A 641 15.82 6.34 22.82
N THR A 642 14.61 6.01 22.35
CA THR A 642 13.98 4.70 22.51
C THR A 642 13.12 4.42 21.30
N LEU A 643 12.98 3.14 20.93
CA LEU A 643 12.02 2.71 19.90
C LEU A 643 10.62 2.48 20.48
N ILE A 644 10.53 2.16 21.79
CA ILE A 644 9.27 1.94 22.47
C ILE A 644 8.63 3.30 22.76
N ASN A 645 7.38 3.46 22.34
CA ASN A 645 6.60 4.68 22.54
C ASN A 645 6.36 4.96 24.04
N GLU A 646 6.39 6.23 24.46
CA GLU A 646 6.11 6.65 25.83
C GLU A 646 4.73 6.22 26.35
N HIS A 647 3.73 6.09 25.47
CA HIS A 647 2.41 5.56 25.80
C HIS A 647 2.47 4.08 26.19
N VAL A 648 3.45 3.33 25.69
CA VAL A 648 3.69 1.95 26.14
C VAL A 648 4.46 1.99 27.46
N SER A 649 5.57 2.73 27.52
CA SER A 649 6.44 2.79 28.72
C SER A 649 5.71 3.33 29.96
N SER A 650 4.81 4.30 29.79
CA SER A 650 4.02 4.90 30.89
C SER A 650 3.04 3.93 31.55
N THR A 651 2.72 2.80 30.91
CA THR A 651 1.90 1.74 31.53
C THR A 651 2.64 0.98 32.63
N GLY A 652 3.98 1.07 32.67
CA GLY A 652 4.84 0.23 33.53
C GLY A 652 4.91 -1.23 33.09
N GLN A 653 4.25 -1.60 31.98
CA GLN A 653 4.28 -2.96 31.44
C GLN A 653 5.48 -3.12 30.50
N ILE A 654 6.17 -4.25 30.63
CA ILE A 654 7.21 -4.66 29.67
C ILE A 654 6.53 -5.54 28.61
N PRO A 655 6.63 -5.20 27.31
CA PRO A 655 6.09 -6.03 26.25
C PRO A 655 6.78 -7.40 26.21
N ASP A 656 6.01 -8.46 25.96
CA ASP A 656 6.58 -9.80 25.75
C ASP A 656 7.35 -9.85 24.43
N LEU A 657 6.76 -9.22 23.40
CA LEU A 657 7.24 -9.16 22.02
C LEU A 657 6.84 -7.83 21.37
N ILE A 658 7.64 -7.38 20.40
CA ILE A 658 7.25 -6.35 19.43
C ILE A 658 6.78 -7.03 18.15
N MET A 659 5.54 -6.77 17.76
CA MET A 659 4.90 -7.40 16.60
C MET A 659 4.86 -6.46 15.41
N GLN A 660 5.12 -7.01 14.23
CA GLN A 660 4.77 -6.39 12.95
C GLN A 660 3.60 -7.12 12.26
N SER A 661 2.73 -6.40 11.58
CA SER A 661 1.75 -6.98 10.66
C SER A 661 2.37 -7.18 9.26
N MET A 662 1.95 -8.19 8.51
CA MET A 662 2.42 -8.44 7.15
C MET A 662 1.37 -9.08 6.27
N ARG A 663 1.61 -9.11 4.96
CA ARG A 663 0.71 -9.76 4.00
C ARG A 663 1.08 -11.23 3.83
N SER A 664 0.07 -12.09 3.72
CA SER A 664 0.28 -13.48 3.29
C SER A 664 0.47 -13.56 1.78
N HIS A 665 0.98 -14.71 1.30
CA HIS A 665 1.12 -14.97 -0.13
C HIS A 665 -0.21 -14.93 -0.92
N ASP A 666 -1.27 -15.60 -0.44
CA ASP A 666 -2.58 -15.68 -1.12
C ASP A 666 -3.51 -14.51 -0.76
N GLN A 667 -2.99 -13.30 -0.83
CA GLN A 667 -3.69 -12.10 -0.42
C GLN A 667 -3.25 -10.89 -1.25
N TYR A 668 -4.15 -9.93 -1.41
CA TYR A 668 -3.82 -8.60 -1.88
C TYR A 668 -4.56 -7.52 -1.07
N ASN A 669 -3.82 -6.79 -0.24
CA ASN A 669 -4.39 -5.90 0.79
C ASN A 669 -5.43 -6.67 1.61
N THR A 670 -6.64 -6.15 1.83
CA THR A 670 -7.68 -6.84 2.60
C THR A 670 -8.33 -7.99 1.83
N THR A 671 -8.09 -8.11 0.53
CA THR A 671 -8.66 -9.18 -0.28
C THR A 671 -7.89 -10.47 -0.07
N ILE A 672 -8.56 -11.46 0.52
CA ILE A 672 -8.01 -12.79 0.78
C ILE A 672 -8.40 -13.70 -0.38
N TYR A 673 -7.42 -14.18 -1.15
CA TYR A 673 -7.66 -15.14 -2.24
C TYR A 673 -7.71 -16.59 -1.76
N GLY A 674 -7.00 -16.86 -0.66
CA GLY A 674 -6.94 -18.17 -0.02
C GLY A 674 -6.40 -18.08 1.41
N LEU A 675 -6.55 -19.17 2.16
CA LEU A 675 -6.13 -19.30 3.56
C LEU A 675 -4.71 -19.88 3.71
N ASP A 676 -3.95 -19.90 2.61
CA ASP A 676 -2.61 -20.48 2.55
C ASP A 676 -1.56 -19.38 2.44
N ASP A 677 -0.39 -19.62 3.04
CA ASP A 677 0.85 -18.92 2.74
C ASP A 677 1.90 -19.96 2.37
N ARG A 678 2.06 -20.18 1.06
CA ARG A 678 3.01 -21.15 0.54
C ARG A 678 4.44 -20.84 0.97
N TYR A 679 4.85 -19.58 0.98
CA TYR A 679 6.24 -19.21 1.25
C TYR A 679 6.62 -19.36 2.73
N ARG A 680 5.65 -19.16 3.63
CA ARG A 680 5.85 -19.38 5.07
C ARG A 680 5.43 -20.78 5.53
N GLY A 681 4.78 -21.57 4.68
CA GLY A 681 4.40 -22.95 4.98
C GLY A 681 3.10 -23.11 5.76
N VAL A 682 2.26 -22.06 5.79
CA VAL A 682 0.96 -22.06 6.47
C VAL A 682 -0.12 -22.53 5.49
N LYS A 683 -1.02 -23.40 5.95
CA LYS A 683 -2.17 -23.88 5.17
C LYS A 683 -3.44 -23.87 5.98
N GLY A 684 -4.54 -23.44 5.36
CA GLY A 684 -5.88 -23.51 5.91
C GLY A 684 -6.13 -22.64 7.15
N GLN A 685 -5.27 -21.66 7.44
CA GLN A 685 -5.39 -20.78 8.61
C GLN A 685 -4.66 -19.46 8.40
N ARG A 686 -5.09 -18.42 9.12
CA ARG A 686 -4.47 -17.08 9.09
C ARG A 686 -4.23 -16.51 10.48
N ASP A 687 -4.93 -16.99 11.51
CA ASP A 687 -4.70 -16.62 12.91
C ASP A 687 -3.42 -17.28 13.43
N VAL A 688 -2.27 -16.75 13.01
CA VAL A 688 -0.94 -17.25 13.34
C VAL A 688 -0.03 -16.11 13.79
N LEU A 689 0.84 -16.40 14.76
CA LEU A 689 1.88 -15.49 15.21
C LEU A 689 3.24 -16.19 15.00
N PHE A 690 4.06 -15.66 14.10
CA PHE A 690 5.42 -16.11 13.87
C PHE A 690 6.34 -15.54 14.95
N VAL A 691 7.01 -16.41 15.69
CA VAL A 691 7.85 -16.04 16.84
C VAL A 691 9.12 -16.86 16.83
N ASN A 692 10.22 -16.31 17.37
CA ASN A 692 11.42 -17.07 17.62
C ASN A 692 11.11 -18.24 18.59
N GLU A 693 11.59 -19.44 18.29
CA GLU A 693 11.31 -20.62 19.12
C GLU A 693 11.78 -20.45 20.57
N ALA A 694 12.93 -19.79 20.78
CA ALA A 694 13.45 -19.52 22.12
C ALA A 694 12.52 -18.57 22.90
N ASP A 695 11.87 -17.61 22.23
CA ASP A 695 10.89 -16.73 22.88
C ASP A 695 9.60 -17.45 23.24
N ILE A 696 9.10 -18.36 22.38
CA ILE A 696 7.94 -19.19 22.69
C ILE A 696 8.18 -19.96 24.00
N ILE A 697 9.36 -20.58 24.12
CA ILE A 697 9.76 -21.34 25.32
C ILE A 697 9.97 -20.40 26.52
N ARG A 698 10.69 -19.28 26.33
CA ARG A 698 10.96 -18.27 27.36
C ARG A 698 9.68 -17.71 27.98
N LEU A 699 8.64 -17.53 27.18
CA LEU A 699 7.33 -17.03 27.60
C LEU A 699 6.42 -18.13 28.19
N GLY A 700 6.88 -19.37 28.29
CA GLY A 700 6.14 -20.48 28.93
C GLY A 700 5.06 -21.11 28.05
N PHE A 701 5.19 -20.99 26.73
CA PHE A 701 4.32 -21.62 25.72
C PHE A 701 5.03 -22.80 25.03
N GLN A 702 4.25 -23.60 24.30
CA GLN A 702 4.77 -24.62 23.38
C GLN A 702 4.56 -24.21 21.92
N PRO A 703 5.48 -24.57 21.00
CA PRO A 703 5.25 -24.47 19.57
C PRO A 703 3.90 -25.07 19.14
N GLY A 704 3.11 -24.30 18.39
CA GLY A 704 1.76 -24.68 17.95
C GLY A 704 0.65 -24.44 18.97
N GLN A 705 0.97 -24.00 20.19
CA GLN A 705 -0.03 -23.62 21.19
C GLN A 705 -0.78 -22.36 20.74
N LYS A 706 -2.07 -22.27 21.10
CA LYS A 706 -2.88 -21.06 20.87
C LYS A 706 -2.67 -20.03 21.98
N ALA A 707 -2.59 -18.76 21.58
CA ALA A 707 -2.48 -17.62 22.47
C ALA A 707 -3.46 -16.51 22.07
N ASP A 708 -3.90 -15.74 23.05
CA ASP A 708 -4.50 -14.44 22.84
C ASP A 708 -3.40 -13.38 22.81
N LEU A 709 -3.54 -12.39 21.94
CA LEU A 709 -2.61 -11.28 21.83
C LEU A 709 -3.32 -10.04 22.36
N ILE A 710 -2.65 -9.32 23.24
CA ILE A 710 -3.15 -8.08 23.83
C ILE A 710 -2.16 -6.97 23.52
N SER A 711 -2.65 -5.88 22.93
CA SER A 711 -1.83 -4.69 22.69
C SER A 711 -1.64 -3.90 23.98
N ILE A 712 -0.43 -3.38 24.19
CA ILE A 712 -0.10 -2.52 25.33
C ILE A 712 -0.18 -1.06 24.88
N TRP A 713 -1.05 -0.28 25.54
CA TRP A 713 -1.19 1.16 25.28
C TRP A 713 -1.80 1.88 26.50
N SER A 714 -1.49 3.16 26.69
CA SER A 714 -1.88 3.94 27.89
C SER A 714 -3.32 4.47 27.92
N ASP A 715 -4.18 4.14 26.96
CA ASP A 715 -5.52 4.74 26.82
C ASP A 715 -6.64 3.99 27.56
N ASN A 716 -6.30 3.02 28.41
CA ASN A 716 -7.23 2.17 29.15
C ASN A 716 -8.21 1.37 28.28
N ARG A 717 -7.92 1.16 26.99
CA ARG A 717 -8.71 0.31 26.09
C ARG A 717 -8.00 -1.02 25.86
N GLU A 718 -8.63 -2.13 26.29
CA GLU A 718 -8.12 -3.46 25.95
C GLU A 718 -8.32 -3.72 24.45
N ARG A 719 -7.23 -4.00 23.75
CA ARG A 719 -7.23 -4.45 22.36
C ARG A 719 -6.73 -5.88 22.32
N ARG A 720 -7.61 -6.80 21.94
CA ARG A 720 -7.35 -8.24 22.01
C ARG A 720 -7.78 -8.94 20.73
N VAL A 721 -6.96 -9.85 20.26
CA VAL A 721 -7.35 -10.89 19.28
C VAL A 721 -7.07 -12.27 19.90
N LYS A 722 -7.86 -13.27 19.53
CA LYS A 722 -7.93 -14.54 20.27
C LYS A 722 -7.51 -15.74 19.43
N GLY A 723 -6.95 -16.76 20.09
CA GLY A 723 -6.77 -18.09 19.52
C GLY A 723 -5.74 -18.22 18.39
N PHE A 724 -4.74 -17.33 18.34
CA PHE A 724 -3.66 -17.35 17.35
C PHE A 724 -2.68 -18.48 17.62
N THR A 725 -2.29 -19.22 16.60
CA THR A 725 -1.33 -20.31 16.71
C THR A 725 0.11 -19.76 16.73
N LEU A 726 0.87 -20.06 17.78
CA LEU A 726 2.29 -19.69 17.87
C LEU A 726 3.14 -20.58 16.97
N LEU A 727 3.71 -20.03 15.91
CA LEU A 727 4.53 -20.74 14.94
C LEU A 727 6.01 -20.38 15.09
N PRO A 728 6.90 -21.35 15.37
CA PRO A 728 8.34 -21.11 15.35
C PRO A 728 8.78 -20.60 13.97
N PHE A 729 9.53 -19.49 13.96
CA PHE A 729 10.05 -18.90 12.74
C PHE A 729 11.44 -18.29 12.99
N ASP A 730 12.26 -18.23 11.94
CA ASP A 730 13.59 -17.59 11.99
C ASP A 730 13.45 -16.05 11.94
N ILE A 731 13.02 -15.48 13.06
CA ILE A 731 12.90 -14.05 13.34
C ILE A 731 13.81 -13.68 14.52
N PRO A 732 14.41 -12.47 14.58
CA PRO A 732 15.23 -12.09 15.72
C PRO A 732 14.43 -12.13 17.04
N ALA A 733 15.12 -12.42 18.14
CA ALA A 733 14.51 -12.55 19.46
C ALA A 733 13.82 -11.24 19.92
N GLY A 734 12.77 -11.37 20.72
CA GLY A 734 11.92 -10.26 21.18
C GLY A 734 10.93 -9.76 20.14
N GLN A 735 10.86 -10.39 18.96
CA GLN A 735 10.04 -9.93 17.84
C GLN A 735 9.05 -10.97 17.37
N ALA A 736 7.96 -10.49 16.78
CA ALA A 736 6.92 -11.33 16.20
C ALA A 736 6.39 -10.76 14.88
N ALA A 737 5.76 -11.62 14.08
CA ALA A 737 5.02 -11.20 12.90
C ALA A 737 3.67 -11.92 12.78
N ALA A 738 2.65 -11.24 12.28
CA ALA A 738 1.33 -11.81 12.06
C ALA A 738 0.68 -11.26 10.80
N TYR A 739 -0.36 -11.92 10.30
CA TYR A 739 -1.03 -11.45 9.11
C TYR A 739 -1.95 -10.24 9.38
N TYR A 740 -1.92 -9.31 8.45
CA TYR A 740 -2.95 -8.30 8.26
C TYR A 740 -4.05 -8.88 7.37
N PRO A 741 -5.34 -8.56 7.58
CA PRO A 741 -5.84 -7.61 8.58
C PRO A 741 -6.14 -8.22 9.95
N GLU A 742 -5.81 -9.49 10.18
CA GLU A 742 -6.20 -10.22 11.40
C GLU A 742 -5.73 -9.52 12.70
N VAL A 743 -4.59 -8.81 12.65
CA VAL A 743 -4.04 -8.08 13.80
C VAL A 743 -4.24 -6.56 13.78
N ASN A 744 -4.99 -6.02 12.82
CA ASN A 744 -5.36 -4.59 12.85
C ASN A 744 -6.11 -4.15 14.11
N PRO A 745 -6.96 -4.99 14.75
CA PRO A 745 -7.57 -4.65 16.04
C PRO A 745 -6.56 -4.34 17.15
N LEU A 746 -5.31 -4.83 17.03
CA LEU A 746 -4.26 -4.59 18.02
C LEU A 746 -3.53 -3.25 17.84
N VAL A 747 -3.64 -2.59 16.68
CA VAL A 747 -2.92 -1.34 16.42
C VAL A 747 -3.71 -0.19 17.06
N PRO A 748 -3.20 0.50 18.10
CA PRO A 748 -3.91 1.65 18.68
C PRO A 748 -4.07 2.76 17.64
N LEU A 749 -5.24 3.40 17.61
CA LEU A 749 -5.52 4.48 16.66
C LEU A 749 -4.55 5.65 16.79
N GLU A 750 -4.14 5.95 18.02
CA GLU A 750 -3.20 7.01 18.39
C GLU A 750 -1.73 6.64 18.10
N SER A 751 -1.45 5.38 17.76
CA SER A 751 -0.10 4.91 17.47
C SER A 751 0.27 5.23 16.03
N VAL A 752 0.79 6.43 15.81
CA VAL A 752 1.07 7.00 14.48
C VAL A 752 2.53 7.47 14.31
N GLY A 753 2.95 7.60 13.05
CA GLY A 753 4.23 8.15 12.63
C GLY A 753 4.34 9.66 12.86
N ASP A 754 5.45 10.09 13.45
CA ASP A 754 5.74 11.52 13.68
C ASP A 754 5.84 12.23 12.32
N GLY A 755 5.00 13.25 12.13
CA GLY A 755 4.95 14.06 10.90
C GLY A 755 4.18 13.43 9.72
N SER A 756 3.90 12.12 9.73
CA SER A 756 3.16 11.44 8.66
C SER A 756 1.75 11.01 9.06
N SER A 757 1.48 10.86 10.37
CA SER A 757 0.25 10.25 10.90
C SER A 757 0.01 8.81 10.40
N THR A 758 1.03 8.14 9.84
CA THR A 758 0.90 6.76 9.36
C THR A 758 0.81 5.79 10.55
N PRO A 759 -0.21 4.91 10.64
CA PRO A 759 -0.31 3.94 11.73
C PRO A 759 0.94 3.06 11.84
N THR A 760 1.40 2.82 13.06
CA THR A 760 2.65 2.08 13.31
C THR A 760 2.46 0.55 13.29
N SER A 761 1.79 0.03 12.25
CA SER A 761 1.42 -1.39 12.15
C SER A 761 2.62 -2.36 12.09
N LYS A 762 3.85 -1.86 12.00
CA LYS A 762 5.08 -2.66 12.03
C LYS A 762 5.81 -2.61 13.37
N PHE A 763 5.24 -1.91 14.36
CA PHE A 763 5.78 -1.83 15.71
C PHE A 763 4.63 -1.76 16.72
N VAL A 764 4.09 -2.93 17.08
CA VAL A 764 3.00 -3.06 18.05
C VAL A 764 3.53 -3.82 19.28
N ALA A 765 3.53 -3.17 20.44
CA ALA A 765 3.90 -3.80 21.70
C ALA A 765 2.78 -4.75 22.15
N ILE A 766 3.09 -6.03 22.30
CA ILE A 766 2.09 -7.05 22.68
C ILE A 766 2.49 -7.84 23.92
N ARG A 767 1.48 -8.31 24.62
CA ARG A 767 1.55 -9.35 25.65
C ARG A 767 0.79 -10.59 25.17
N LEU A 768 1.28 -11.77 25.55
CA LEU A 768 0.64 -13.04 25.25
C LEU A 768 -0.11 -13.57 26.46
N GLU A 769 -1.31 -14.09 26.23
CA GLU A 769 -2.05 -14.87 27.20
C GLU A 769 -2.38 -16.24 26.64
N ARG A 770 -2.53 -17.24 27.53
CA ARG A 770 -3.05 -18.54 27.11
C ARG A 770 -4.49 -18.36 26.63
N SER A 771 -4.76 -18.78 25.40
CA SER A 771 -6.13 -18.80 24.88
C SER A 771 -6.94 -19.76 25.75
N ALA A 772 -8.10 -19.32 26.24
CA ALA A 772 -9.07 -20.24 26.82
C ALA A 772 -9.49 -21.24 25.73
N GLU A 773 -9.56 -22.54 26.05
CA GLU A 773 -10.26 -23.47 25.17
C GLU A 773 -11.71 -22.97 25.06
N SER A 774 -12.20 -22.81 23.83
CA SER A 774 -13.63 -22.69 23.62
C SER A 774 -14.23 -23.95 24.23
N ALA A 775 -14.92 -23.81 25.36
CA ALA A 775 -15.72 -24.89 25.93
C ALA A 775 -16.59 -25.40 24.79
N ARG A 776 -16.29 -26.61 24.29
CA ARG A 776 -17.18 -27.32 23.39
C ARG A 776 -18.47 -27.48 24.17
N ILE A 777 -19.48 -26.68 23.85
CA ILE A 777 -20.85 -27.07 24.14
C ILE A 777 -21.05 -28.30 23.24
N LEU A 778 -20.98 -29.47 23.88
CA LEU A 778 -21.16 -30.79 23.27
C LEU A 778 -22.52 -30.91 22.60
#